data_AF-H2VB59-F1
#
_entry.id   AF-H2VB59-F1
#
_cell.length_a   1.000
_cell.length_b   1.000
_cell.length_c   1.000
_cell.angle_alpha   90.00
_cell.angle_beta   90.00
_cell.angle_gamma   90.00
#
_symmetry.space_group_name_H-M   'P 1'
#
loop_
_entity.id
_entity.type
_entity.pdbx_description
1 polymer ?
#
loop_
_entity_poly.entity_id
_entity_poly.type
_entity_poly.pdbx_seq_one_letter_code
_entity_poly.pdbx_strand_id
1 'polypeptide(L)'
;MSVAALRLIHCRRLSTAGTPGVRKALNWKTVNPPSFYRSYLFITYEVEYLNKAVTLDTRAILQEKYKSYIYLKPTPSDDQEDLAAGVPQKELHKAARRFLEISSRLLLQSLDEHFSHVDADPHEVALWVLLKRTQSPNKAIRLQAVQELAGNHHWRDYQYQTAAQVIDQRTAVGLARTPRVDLRFFLRTPSLPDLEDVTEDELRQLLASLPQSEVDKCVQYFTSLALRESTQALAAQRGGLWCFGGNGLPYAQSLTSVPSQKVESFCLQALVQHSKVQSHCDHIVANGGVQLLQRMYQLRKDSLKIQRNIVRIIGNLALNESIHQAIAQSGWVSVLAEMMQSPHIMQASHAARALANLDREAVNEKYQDGIYILHPQTRSNQPIKADVLFIHGILGAAFKTWRQKDRVTSEEKDETGSTENYTECWPKSWLAADCPNLRVLSVEYDSHLSDWMSKCPAENQRTSLAYRSQELLKKLKQAGIGDRPVIWVAHSMGGLLVKKILLDASMDPDMHGLLNNTKGMMFYSVPHHGTSMAEYSVNVRYLLFPSIEVRELCKDSPALRNLNENFLIMAKERQFKVLSFAETEPTNIGPMIKLLVVPTQSANLGIGELIEVDVDHLNICKPEKKDSFLYKRSLQFIQEVLQSYISL
;
A
#
# COMPACT_ATOMS: atom_id res chain seq x y z
N MET A 1 3.84 -39.75 -31.57
CA MET A 1 4.78 -39.66 -30.43
C MET A 1 6.14 -39.29 -30.97
N SER A 2 6.60 -38.07 -30.68
CA SER A 2 7.63 -37.40 -31.49
C SER A 2 9.04 -37.76 -31.02
N VAL A 3 9.86 -38.16 -32.00
CA VAL A 3 11.32 -38.41 -31.96
C VAL A 3 12.12 -37.33 -31.22
N ALA A 4 11.54 -36.15 -30.99
CA ALA A 4 12.10 -35.08 -30.16
C ALA A 4 12.37 -35.49 -28.70
N ALA A 5 11.52 -36.33 -28.09
CA ALA A 5 11.71 -36.80 -26.71
C ALA A 5 12.96 -37.70 -26.57
N LEU A 6 13.20 -38.55 -27.57
CA LEU A 6 14.38 -39.42 -27.63
C LEU A 6 15.68 -38.65 -27.94
N ARG A 7 15.60 -37.50 -28.62
CA ARG A 7 16.79 -36.70 -28.95
C ARG A 7 17.23 -35.75 -27.83
N LEU A 8 16.32 -35.25 -27.00
CA LEU A 8 16.69 -34.48 -25.80
C LEU A 8 17.38 -35.34 -24.72
N ILE A 9 17.04 -36.64 -24.64
CA ILE A 9 17.76 -37.61 -23.79
C ILE A 9 19.22 -37.78 -24.25
N HIS A 10 19.50 -37.63 -25.56
CA HIS A 10 20.86 -37.70 -26.07
C HIS A 10 21.70 -36.44 -25.80
N CYS A 11 21.07 -35.27 -25.71
CA CYS A 11 21.74 -34.03 -25.28
C CYS A 11 22.26 -34.10 -23.83
N ARG A 12 21.65 -34.93 -22.98
CA ARG A 12 22.11 -35.23 -21.61
C ARG A 12 23.51 -35.86 -21.55
N ARG A 13 23.97 -36.53 -22.63
CA ARG A 13 25.25 -37.26 -22.68
C ARG A 13 26.44 -36.45 -23.20
N LEU A 14 26.22 -35.24 -23.72
CA LEU A 14 27.27 -34.44 -24.36
C LEU A 14 27.95 -33.43 -23.40
N SER A 15 27.49 -33.30 -22.16
CA SER A 15 27.95 -32.25 -21.23
C SER A 15 29.21 -32.59 -20.42
N THR A 16 29.84 -33.76 -20.60
CA THR A 16 30.97 -34.18 -19.76
C THR A 16 32.34 -34.08 -20.44
N ALA A 17 32.44 -33.64 -21.70
CA ALA A 17 33.74 -33.50 -22.38
C ALA A 17 33.77 -32.30 -23.33
N GLY A 18 34.29 -31.16 -22.87
CA GLY A 18 34.54 -30.00 -23.73
C GLY A 18 35.28 -28.85 -23.06
N THR A 19 36.23 -28.24 -23.77
CA THR A 19 37.01 -27.07 -23.36
C THR A 19 36.17 -25.78 -23.35
N PRO A 20 36.46 -24.81 -22.45
CA PRO A 20 35.65 -23.61 -22.24
C PRO A 20 35.71 -22.63 -23.44
N GLY A 21 34.55 -22.10 -23.84
CA GLY A 21 34.40 -21.05 -24.86
C GLY A 21 32.93 -20.90 -25.31
N VAL A 22 32.52 -19.69 -25.73
CA VAL A 22 31.19 -19.45 -26.33
C VAL A 22 31.13 -20.19 -27.67
N ARG A 23 30.49 -21.35 -27.70
CA ARG A 23 30.23 -22.08 -28.95
C ARG A 23 28.79 -21.86 -29.38
N LYS A 24 28.60 -21.33 -30.59
CA LYS A 24 27.36 -21.55 -31.35
C LYS A 24 27.26 -23.06 -31.58
N ALA A 25 26.20 -23.70 -31.10
CA ALA A 25 26.09 -25.16 -31.15
C ALA A 25 25.63 -25.67 -32.53
N LEU A 26 26.34 -26.70 -33.01
CA LEU A 26 26.13 -27.62 -34.14
C LEU A 26 26.37 -27.13 -35.59
N ASN A 27 27.25 -27.87 -36.28
CA ASN A 27 27.45 -27.84 -37.73
C ASN A 27 26.83 -29.13 -38.32
N TRP A 28 25.70 -29.04 -39.04
CA TRP A 28 24.81 -30.17 -39.38
C TRP A 28 25.23 -31.01 -40.61
N LYS A 29 26.52 -31.22 -40.88
CA LYS A 29 26.95 -31.82 -42.18
C LYS A 29 26.81 -33.35 -42.34
N THR A 30 26.19 -34.08 -41.42
CA THR A 30 26.08 -35.56 -41.56
C THR A 30 24.72 -36.11 -41.15
N VAL A 31 23.69 -35.82 -41.95
CA VAL A 31 22.47 -36.62 -41.99
C VAL A 31 21.94 -36.61 -43.43
N ASN A 32 22.10 -37.71 -44.16
CA ASN A 32 21.34 -37.96 -45.39
C ASN A 32 20.12 -38.83 -45.04
N PRO A 33 18.88 -38.33 -45.17
CA PRO A 33 17.68 -39.15 -45.05
C PRO A 33 17.05 -39.47 -46.42
N PRO A 34 16.34 -40.61 -46.56
CA PRO A 34 15.57 -40.94 -47.75
C PRO A 34 14.28 -40.09 -47.86
N SER A 35 13.86 -39.90 -49.11
CA SER A 35 12.85 -38.98 -49.62
C SER A 35 11.47 -39.03 -48.92
N PHE A 36 11.06 -37.91 -48.28
CA PHE A 36 9.65 -37.46 -48.17
C PHE A 36 9.64 -35.94 -47.88
N TYR A 37 9.26 -35.14 -48.88
CA TYR A 37 9.35 -33.66 -48.89
C TYR A 37 8.00 -32.98 -48.56
N ARG A 38 7.97 -32.16 -47.49
CA ARG A 38 7.33 -30.81 -47.41
C ARG A 38 7.11 -30.30 -45.97
N SER A 39 7.01 -31.17 -44.97
CA SER A 39 6.71 -30.79 -43.58
C SER A 39 7.94 -30.45 -42.73
N TYR A 40 9.16 -30.73 -43.21
CA TYR A 40 10.39 -30.45 -42.47
C TYR A 40 10.91 -29.01 -42.64
N LEU A 41 10.62 -28.34 -43.76
CA LEU A 41 11.17 -27.01 -44.07
C LEU A 41 10.71 -25.91 -43.10
N PHE A 42 9.48 -26.02 -42.61
CA PHE A 42 8.91 -25.07 -41.63
C PHE A 42 9.52 -25.24 -40.24
N ILE A 43 9.73 -26.48 -39.81
CA ILE A 43 10.31 -26.78 -38.49
C ILE A 43 11.78 -26.36 -38.47
N THR A 44 12.52 -26.53 -39.57
CA THR A 44 13.92 -26.07 -39.64
C THR A 44 14.04 -24.56 -39.56
N TYR A 45 13.13 -23.81 -40.19
CA TYR A 45 13.18 -22.35 -40.18
C TYR A 45 12.80 -21.75 -38.81
N GLU A 46 11.77 -22.31 -38.15
CA GLU A 46 11.38 -21.89 -36.80
C GLU A 46 12.47 -22.18 -35.75
N VAL A 47 13.12 -23.35 -35.86
CA VAL A 47 14.22 -23.73 -34.96
C VAL A 47 15.47 -22.88 -35.20
N GLU A 48 15.75 -22.52 -36.46
CA GLU A 48 16.89 -21.68 -36.82
C GLU A 48 16.68 -20.21 -36.41
N TYR A 49 15.44 -19.71 -36.45
CA TYR A 49 15.08 -18.41 -35.90
C TYR A 49 15.17 -18.39 -34.37
N LEU A 50 14.67 -19.43 -33.68
CA LEU A 50 14.84 -19.60 -32.23
C LEU A 50 16.32 -19.62 -31.83
N ASN A 51 17.17 -20.30 -32.60
CA ASN A 51 18.62 -20.34 -32.37
C ASN A 51 19.30 -18.96 -32.56
N LYS A 52 18.71 -18.06 -33.35
CA LYS A 52 19.20 -16.69 -33.54
C LYS A 52 18.66 -15.72 -32.48
N ALA A 53 17.42 -15.89 -32.03
CA ALA A 53 16.76 -15.02 -31.05
C ALA A 53 17.09 -15.36 -29.58
N VAL A 54 17.65 -16.55 -29.33
CA VAL A 54 17.97 -17.05 -27.98
C VAL A 54 19.48 -17.19 -27.82
N THR A 55 20.08 -16.37 -26.96
CA THR A 55 21.48 -16.54 -26.57
C THR A 55 21.58 -17.35 -25.28
N LEU A 56 22.09 -18.57 -25.39
CA LEU A 56 22.37 -19.46 -24.26
C LEU A 56 23.64 -19.01 -23.51
N ASP A 57 23.49 -18.54 -22.26
CA ASP A 57 24.63 -18.19 -21.41
C ASP A 57 25.27 -19.46 -20.83
N THR A 58 26.29 -19.97 -21.52
CA THR A 58 27.01 -21.20 -21.14
C THR A 58 27.99 -21.01 -19.99
N ARG A 59 28.27 -19.76 -19.56
CA ARG A 59 29.18 -19.47 -18.44
C ARG A 59 28.52 -19.75 -17.08
N ALA A 60 27.22 -19.47 -16.94
CA ALA A 60 26.45 -19.79 -15.75
C ALA A 60 26.31 -21.32 -15.55
N ILE A 61 26.13 -22.06 -16.64
CA ILE A 61 26.06 -23.53 -16.65
C ILE A 61 27.36 -24.17 -16.09
N LEU A 62 28.52 -23.56 -16.35
CA LEU A 62 29.81 -24.03 -15.85
C LEU A 62 30.09 -23.66 -14.38
N GLN A 63 29.56 -22.54 -13.89
CA GLN A 63 29.66 -22.16 -12.47
C GLN A 63 28.75 -23.02 -11.57
N GLU A 64 27.57 -23.40 -12.07
CA GLU A 64 26.54 -24.07 -11.25
C GLU A 64 26.69 -25.61 -11.16
N LYS A 65 27.61 -26.23 -11.93
CA LYS A 65 28.02 -27.66 -11.92
C LYS A 65 26.93 -28.76 -11.85
N TYR A 66 25.64 -28.44 -11.77
CA TYR A 66 24.60 -29.40 -11.39
C TYR A 66 23.26 -29.31 -12.12
N LYS A 67 23.08 -28.50 -13.18
CA LYS A 67 21.96 -28.68 -14.14
C LYS A 67 22.00 -27.71 -15.32
N SER A 68 21.37 -28.13 -16.41
CA SER A 68 21.29 -27.44 -17.71
C SER A 68 20.13 -26.45 -17.72
N TYR A 69 20.37 -25.17 -17.41
CA TYR A 69 19.40 -24.10 -17.60
C TYR A 69 19.61 -23.39 -18.94
N ILE A 70 18.49 -23.00 -19.57
CA ILE A 70 18.48 -22.13 -20.76
C ILE A 70 18.20 -20.71 -20.26
N TYR A 71 19.25 -19.89 -20.16
CA TYR A 71 19.08 -18.46 -19.93
C TYR A 71 18.62 -17.81 -21.23
N LEU A 72 17.36 -17.37 -21.29
CA LEU A 72 16.83 -16.60 -22.41
C LEU A 72 17.12 -15.12 -22.13
N LYS A 73 18.20 -14.56 -22.69
CA LYS A 73 18.38 -13.11 -22.75
C LYS A 73 17.69 -12.59 -24.01
N PRO A 74 16.67 -11.71 -23.90
CA PRO A 74 16.18 -10.99 -25.07
C PRO A 74 17.30 -10.08 -25.57
N THR A 75 17.67 -10.20 -26.84
CA THR A 75 18.55 -9.23 -27.49
C THR A 75 17.80 -7.89 -27.59
N PRO A 76 18.39 -6.77 -27.15
CA PRO A 76 17.88 -5.45 -27.50
C PRO A 76 17.95 -5.31 -29.02
N SER A 77 16.82 -5.05 -29.66
CA SER A 77 16.69 -5.01 -31.12
C SER A 77 17.06 -3.62 -31.64
N ASP A 78 18.27 -3.47 -32.18
CA ASP A 78 18.57 -2.41 -33.16
C ASP A 78 18.74 -2.95 -34.59
N ASP A 79 18.84 -4.28 -34.77
CA ASP A 79 19.02 -4.89 -36.10
C ASP A 79 17.76 -5.64 -36.54
N GLN A 80 16.67 -4.91 -36.78
CA GLN A 80 15.47 -5.46 -37.41
C GLN A 80 15.07 -4.67 -38.66
N GLU A 81 16.01 -4.47 -39.57
CA GLU A 81 15.70 -4.31 -40.98
C GLU A 81 16.08 -5.60 -41.72
N ASP A 82 15.18 -6.05 -42.59
CA ASP A 82 15.24 -7.27 -43.40
C ASP A 82 14.99 -8.60 -42.67
N LEU A 83 13.70 -8.95 -42.51
CA LEU A 83 13.09 -10.20 -43.01
C LEU A 83 11.66 -10.32 -42.47
N ALA A 84 10.72 -9.74 -43.21
CA ALA A 84 9.30 -9.95 -42.99
C ALA A 84 8.86 -11.36 -43.42
N ALA A 85 7.81 -11.84 -42.74
CA ALA A 85 6.89 -12.92 -43.10
C ALA A 85 7.23 -14.35 -42.63
N GLY A 86 6.55 -14.78 -41.55
CA GLY A 86 6.19 -16.19 -41.38
C GLY A 86 6.06 -16.66 -39.94
N VAL A 87 4.84 -16.54 -39.39
CA VAL A 87 4.25 -17.21 -38.20
C VAL A 87 3.88 -16.23 -37.07
N PRO A 88 2.60 -16.15 -36.65
CA PRO A 88 2.18 -15.24 -35.59
C PRO A 88 2.80 -15.65 -34.24
N GLN A 89 3.31 -14.68 -33.48
CA GLN A 89 3.75 -14.81 -32.07
C GLN A 89 2.78 -15.60 -31.18
N LYS A 90 1.50 -15.63 -31.59
CA LYS A 90 0.41 -16.42 -31.02
C LYS A 90 0.66 -17.94 -31.06
N GLU A 91 1.25 -18.48 -32.12
CA GLU A 91 1.52 -19.93 -32.25
C GLU A 91 2.74 -20.36 -31.44
N LEU A 92 3.73 -19.47 -31.25
CA LEU A 92 4.87 -19.67 -30.36
C LEU A 92 4.43 -19.71 -28.88
N HIS A 93 3.53 -18.80 -28.49
CA HIS A 93 2.86 -18.85 -27.18
C HIS A 93 2.00 -20.11 -27.01
N LYS A 94 1.33 -20.58 -28.07
CA LYS A 94 0.48 -21.78 -28.05
C LYS A 94 1.32 -23.05 -27.92
N ALA A 95 2.49 -23.10 -28.56
CA ALA A 95 3.45 -24.19 -28.43
C ALA A 95 4.08 -24.23 -27.03
N ALA A 96 4.51 -23.09 -26.49
CA ALA A 96 5.01 -22.97 -25.12
C ALA A 96 3.93 -23.33 -24.09
N ARG A 97 2.69 -22.88 -24.30
CA ARG A 97 1.53 -23.22 -23.45
C ARG A 97 1.18 -24.70 -23.52
N ARG A 98 1.19 -25.31 -24.72
CA ARG A 98 0.99 -26.76 -24.88
C ARG A 98 2.12 -27.56 -24.24
N PHE A 99 3.37 -27.09 -24.32
CA PHE A 99 4.50 -27.71 -23.65
C PHE A 99 4.30 -27.68 -22.13
N LEU A 100 3.95 -26.51 -21.58
CA LEU A 100 3.62 -26.33 -20.16
C LEU A 100 2.41 -27.16 -19.72
N GLU A 101 1.34 -27.25 -20.53
CA GLU A 101 0.16 -28.09 -20.29
C GLU A 101 0.46 -29.58 -20.35
N ILE A 102 1.38 -30.01 -21.22
CA ILE A 102 1.78 -31.43 -21.32
C ILE A 102 2.66 -31.80 -20.12
N SER A 103 3.60 -30.93 -19.73
CA SER A 103 4.37 -31.12 -18.49
C SER A 103 3.47 -31.04 -17.26
N SER A 104 2.45 -30.19 -17.24
CA SER A 104 1.49 -30.14 -16.13
C SER A 104 0.60 -31.38 -16.10
N ARG A 105 0.14 -31.91 -17.25
CA ARG A 105 -0.62 -33.18 -17.30
C ARG A 105 0.19 -34.39 -16.86
N LEU A 106 1.49 -34.43 -17.18
CA LEU A 106 2.41 -35.47 -16.69
C LEU A 106 2.68 -35.33 -15.17
N LEU A 107 2.61 -34.11 -14.62
CA LEU A 107 2.76 -33.82 -13.19
C LEU A 107 1.45 -33.81 -12.38
N LEU A 108 0.29 -33.82 -13.07
CA LEU A 108 -1.06 -33.87 -12.52
C LEU A 108 -1.55 -35.31 -12.31
N GLN A 109 -0.80 -36.31 -12.77
CA GLN A 109 -0.99 -37.68 -12.31
C GLN A 109 -0.76 -37.72 -10.79
N SER A 110 -1.55 -38.52 -10.06
CA SER A 110 -1.42 -38.69 -8.62
C SER A 110 0.06 -38.78 -8.24
N LEU A 111 0.60 -37.74 -7.59
CA LEU A 111 1.90 -37.83 -6.93
C LEU A 111 1.61 -38.62 -5.66
N ASP A 112 1.39 -39.92 -5.84
CA ASP A 112 1.46 -40.89 -4.77
C ASP A 112 2.84 -40.77 -4.12
N GLU A 113 2.92 -41.13 -2.85
CA GLU A 113 4.11 -41.22 -2.01
C GLU A 113 5.26 -42.09 -2.61
N HIS A 114 5.09 -42.61 -3.83
CA HIS A 114 5.97 -43.52 -4.55
C HIS A 114 7.02 -42.84 -5.46
N PHE A 115 7.19 -41.52 -5.42
CA PHE A 115 8.35 -40.85 -6.07
C PHE A 115 9.68 -41.05 -5.31
N SER A 116 9.81 -42.11 -4.52
CA SER A 116 11.08 -42.57 -3.94
C SER A 116 12.09 -43.10 -4.97
N HIS A 117 11.70 -43.22 -6.26
CA HIS A 117 12.50 -43.90 -7.29
C HIS A 117 12.79 -43.09 -8.56
N VAL A 118 12.58 -41.77 -8.57
CA VAL A 118 13.05 -40.91 -9.66
C VAL A 118 14.34 -40.23 -9.24
N ASP A 119 15.38 -40.31 -10.07
CA ASP A 119 16.69 -39.61 -9.95
C ASP A 119 16.54 -38.06 -9.99
N ALA A 120 15.63 -37.50 -9.19
CA ALA A 120 15.49 -36.09 -8.94
C ALA A 120 16.29 -35.75 -7.67
N ASP A 121 17.01 -34.63 -7.71
CA ASP A 121 17.71 -34.12 -6.52
C ASP A 121 16.67 -33.97 -5.38
N PRO A 122 16.92 -34.52 -4.18
CA PRO A 122 16.00 -34.41 -3.04
C PRO A 122 15.51 -32.97 -2.80
N HIS A 123 16.33 -31.96 -3.10
CA HIS A 123 15.98 -30.55 -2.95
C HIS A 123 14.95 -30.06 -3.98
N GLU A 124 14.92 -30.64 -5.18
CA GLU A 124 13.89 -30.33 -6.19
C GLU A 124 12.56 -30.99 -5.84
N VAL A 125 12.59 -32.24 -5.37
CA VAL A 125 11.38 -32.94 -4.91
C VAL A 125 10.72 -32.15 -3.77
N ALA A 126 11.50 -31.68 -2.81
CA ALA A 126 11.01 -30.87 -1.70
C ALA A 126 10.29 -29.59 -2.17
N LEU A 127 10.88 -28.86 -3.14
CA LEU A 127 10.26 -27.65 -3.69
C LEU A 127 8.92 -27.96 -4.38
N TRP A 128 8.89 -28.96 -5.26
CA TRP A 128 7.68 -29.30 -6.02
C TRP A 128 6.55 -29.84 -5.12
N VAL A 129 6.89 -30.59 -4.07
CA VAL A 129 5.92 -31.04 -3.06
C VAL A 129 5.31 -29.82 -2.35
N LEU A 130 6.12 -28.85 -1.94
CA LEU A 130 5.61 -27.62 -1.33
C LEU A 130 4.74 -26.81 -2.28
N LEU A 131 5.18 -26.58 -3.53
CA LEU A 131 4.41 -25.88 -4.55
C LEU A 131 3.06 -26.58 -4.86
N LYS A 132 3.03 -27.91 -4.85
CA LYS A 132 1.76 -28.65 -4.97
C LYS A 132 0.87 -28.46 -3.75
N ARG A 133 1.43 -28.46 -2.54
CA ARG A 133 0.69 -28.22 -1.29
C ARG A 133 0.13 -26.80 -1.23
N THR A 134 0.79 -25.78 -1.79
CA THR A 134 0.22 -24.41 -1.86
C THR A 134 -1.02 -24.34 -2.75
N GLN A 135 -1.25 -25.32 -3.63
CA GLN A 135 -2.43 -25.43 -4.49
C GLN A 135 -3.48 -26.44 -3.96
N SER A 136 -3.29 -26.98 -2.76
CA SER A 136 -4.22 -27.95 -2.14
C SER A 136 -5.65 -27.39 -2.01
N PRO A 137 -6.71 -28.21 -2.13
CA PRO A 137 -8.08 -27.75 -1.84
C PRO A 137 -8.27 -27.34 -0.36
N ASN A 138 -7.47 -27.89 0.56
CA ASN A 138 -7.55 -27.58 1.97
C ASN A 138 -6.79 -26.28 2.32
N LYS A 139 -7.52 -25.30 2.87
CA LYS A 139 -6.96 -23.99 3.29
C LYS A 139 -5.81 -24.12 4.29
N ALA A 140 -5.92 -24.98 5.30
CA ALA A 140 -4.88 -25.13 6.31
C ALA A 140 -3.56 -25.63 5.69
N ILE A 141 -3.65 -26.61 4.78
CA ILE A 141 -2.50 -27.15 4.06
C ILE A 141 -1.83 -26.06 3.20
N ARG A 142 -2.62 -25.25 2.50
CA ARG A 142 -2.07 -24.15 1.69
C ARG A 142 -1.33 -23.12 2.53
N LEU A 143 -1.95 -22.65 3.61
CA LEU A 143 -1.35 -21.66 4.51
C LEU A 143 -0.04 -22.17 5.12
N GLN A 144 -0.03 -23.42 5.58
CA GLN A 144 1.16 -24.07 6.12
C GLN A 144 2.26 -24.21 5.06
N ALA A 145 1.91 -24.62 3.83
CA ALA A 145 2.87 -24.76 2.75
C ALA A 145 3.51 -23.43 2.34
N VAL A 146 2.75 -22.32 2.33
CA VAL A 146 3.30 -20.98 2.10
C VAL A 146 4.30 -20.58 3.19
N GLN A 147 3.97 -20.88 4.46
CA GLN A 147 4.87 -20.62 5.59
C GLN A 147 6.16 -21.44 5.50
N GLU A 148 6.06 -22.73 5.17
CA GLU A 148 7.22 -23.61 4.97
C GLU A 148 8.07 -23.18 3.77
N LEU A 149 7.43 -22.76 2.66
CA LEU A 149 8.12 -22.27 1.46
C LEU A 149 8.94 -21.01 1.75
N ALA A 150 8.35 -20.04 2.46
CA ALA A 150 9.01 -18.78 2.81
C ALA A 150 10.02 -18.93 3.95
N GLY A 151 9.80 -19.85 4.89
CA GLY A 151 10.68 -20.07 6.04
C GLY A 151 11.97 -20.82 5.71
N ASN A 152 12.05 -21.47 4.55
CA ASN A 152 13.28 -22.10 4.11
C ASN A 152 14.20 -21.08 3.41
N HIS A 153 15.35 -20.80 4.03
CA HIS A 153 16.36 -19.86 3.53
C HIS A 153 17.47 -20.52 2.70
N HIS A 154 17.44 -21.84 2.53
CA HIS A 154 18.48 -22.61 1.82
C HIS A 154 18.12 -22.91 0.36
N TRP A 155 17.09 -22.26 -0.17
CA TRP A 155 16.78 -22.37 -1.60
C TRP A 155 17.92 -21.78 -2.43
N ARG A 156 18.24 -22.46 -3.52
CA ARG A 156 19.17 -21.96 -4.54
C ARG A 156 18.44 -20.97 -5.46
N ASP A 157 19.18 -20.08 -6.12
CA ASP A 157 18.63 -19.03 -6.98
C ASP A 157 17.67 -19.57 -8.06
N TYR A 158 18.00 -20.70 -8.68
CA TYR A 158 17.13 -21.35 -9.65
C TYR A 158 15.82 -21.88 -9.04
N GLN A 159 15.82 -22.27 -7.75
CA GLN A 159 14.63 -22.77 -7.07
C GLN A 159 13.66 -21.63 -6.79
N TYR A 160 14.19 -20.46 -6.38
CA TYR A 160 13.38 -19.23 -6.29
C TYR A 160 12.77 -18.87 -7.64
N GLN A 161 13.56 -18.91 -8.71
CA GLN A 161 13.07 -18.60 -10.05
C GLN A 161 12.01 -19.60 -10.53
N THR A 162 12.20 -20.90 -10.23
CA THR A 162 11.22 -21.96 -10.54
C THR A 162 9.93 -21.72 -9.79
N ALA A 163 10.00 -21.41 -8.49
CA ALA A 163 8.84 -21.05 -7.70
C ALA A 163 8.14 -19.81 -8.29
N ALA A 164 8.88 -18.73 -8.57
CA ALA A 164 8.33 -17.48 -9.10
C ALA A 164 7.55 -17.66 -10.41
N GLN A 165 7.94 -18.62 -11.25
CA GLN A 165 7.25 -18.93 -12.52
C GLN A 165 5.99 -19.79 -12.34
N VAL A 166 5.89 -20.52 -11.23
CA VAL A 166 4.85 -21.55 -11.01
C VAL A 166 3.79 -21.12 -10.00
N ILE A 167 4.15 -20.27 -9.02
CA ILE A 167 3.23 -19.83 -7.99
C ILE A 167 2.00 -19.14 -8.59
N ASP A 168 0.83 -19.50 -8.08
CA ASP A 168 -0.40 -18.82 -8.42
C ASP A 168 -0.51 -17.50 -7.65
N GLN A 169 -1.47 -16.66 -8.04
CA GLN A 169 -1.71 -15.37 -7.42
C GLN A 169 -1.92 -15.48 -5.89
N ARG A 170 -2.67 -16.49 -5.44
CA ARG A 170 -2.95 -16.67 -4.01
C ARG A 170 -1.67 -16.99 -3.24
N THR A 171 -0.83 -17.90 -3.75
CA THR A 171 0.48 -18.19 -3.16
C THR A 171 1.37 -16.95 -3.16
N ALA A 172 1.42 -16.20 -4.27
CA ALA A 172 2.21 -14.97 -4.37
C ALA A 172 1.79 -13.91 -3.33
N VAL A 173 0.48 -13.67 -3.16
CA VAL A 173 -0.03 -12.76 -2.12
C VAL A 173 0.31 -13.28 -0.71
N GLY A 174 0.20 -14.59 -0.49
CA GLY A 174 0.58 -15.21 0.79
C GLY A 174 2.06 -15.05 1.12
N LEU A 175 2.95 -15.25 0.14
CA LEU A 175 4.38 -15.00 0.25
C LEU A 175 4.65 -13.51 0.53
N ALA A 176 4.00 -12.60 -0.20
CA ALA A 176 4.16 -11.15 -0.02
C ALA A 176 3.71 -10.67 1.37
N ARG A 177 2.80 -11.41 1.99
CA ARG A 177 2.35 -11.21 3.38
C ARG A 177 3.08 -12.09 4.39
N THR A 178 4.29 -12.56 4.07
CA THR A 178 5.17 -13.24 5.02
C THR A 178 6.29 -12.29 5.48
N PRO A 179 6.62 -12.21 6.78
CA PRO A 179 7.69 -11.34 7.26
C PRO A 179 9.03 -11.66 6.58
N ARG A 180 9.71 -10.62 6.06
CA ARG A 180 11.05 -10.72 5.44
C ARG A 180 11.15 -11.80 4.36
N VAL A 181 10.11 -11.94 3.54
CA VAL A 181 10.11 -12.88 2.41
C VAL A 181 11.23 -12.53 1.42
N ASP A 182 11.89 -13.56 0.88
CA ASP A 182 12.89 -13.37 -0.18
C ASP A 182 12.20 -12.90 -1.47
N LEU A 183 12.62 -11.74 -1.98
CA LEU A 183 12.00 -11.12 -3.15
C LEU A 183 12.21 -11.92 -4.44
N ARG A 184 13.13 -12.89 -4.47
CA ARG A 184 13.35 -13.79 -5.62
C ARG A 184 12.19 -14.75 -5.88
N PHE A 185 11.25 -14.89 -4.95
CA PHE A 185 9.98 -15.57 -5.20
C PHE A 185 9.06 -14.82 -6.16
N PHE A 186 9.33 -13.55 -6.48
CA PHE A 186 8.51 -12.76 -7.37
C PHE A 186 9.24 -12.50 -8.69
N LEU A 187 8.52 -12.67 -9.80
CA LEU A 187 9.05 -12.29 -11.11
C LEU A 187 9.34 -10.79 -11.14
N ARG A 188 10.48 -10.43 -11.71
CA ARG A 188 10.82 -9.02 -11.94
C ARG A 188 9.80 -8.40 -12.88
N THR A 189 9.48 -7.16 -12.59
CA THR A 189 8.63 -6.35 -13.45
C THR A 189 9.29 -6.23 -14.84
N PRO A 190 8.54 -6.40 -15.94
CA PRO A 190 9.11 -6.23 -17.29
C PRO A 190 9.74 -4.83 -17.43
N SER A 191 10.89 -4.76 -18.09
CA SER A 191 11.50 -3.48 -18.47
C SER A 191 10.60 -2.80 -19.49
N LEU A 192 10.36 -1.51 -19.30
CA LEU A 192 9.63 -0.71 -20.28
C LEU A 192 10.44 -0.61 -21.57
N PRO A 193 9.78 -0.59 -22.74
CA PRO A 193 10.41 -0.06 -23.95
C PRO A 193 10.85 1.38 -23.69
N ASP A 194 11.94 1.82 -24.32
CA ASP A 194 12.36 3.23 -24.32
C ASP A 194 11.30 4.06 -25.05
N LEU A 195 10.24 4.43 -24.32
CA LEU A 195 9.19 5.34 -24.74
C LEU A 195 9.42 6.66 -24.01
N GLU A 196 9.49 7.74 -24.77
CA GLU A 196 9.51 9.11 -24.27
C GLU A 196 8.31 9.39 -23.33
N ASP A 197 8.41 10.44 -22.50
CA ASP A 197 7.53 10.91 -21.39
C ASP A 197 6.01 11.12 -21.73
N VAL A 198 5.35 10.23 -22.47
CA VAL A 198 3.93 10.33 -22.91
C VAL A 198 2.94 9.93 -21.80
N THR A 199 3.41 9.63 -20.59
CA THR A 199 2.55 9.16 -19.48
C THR A 199 1.52 10.17 -19.00
N GLU A 200 1.77 11.47 -19.19
CA GLU A 200 0.86 12.54 -18.80
C GLU A 200 -0.44 12.50 -19.64
N ASP A 201 -0.32 12.34 -20.96
CA ASP A 201 -1.46 12.31 -21.87
C ASP A 201 -2.26 11.02 -21.72
N GLU A 202 -1.59 9.87 -21.56
CA GLU A 202 -2.25 8.60 -21.25
C GLU A 202 -3.08 8.72 -19.95
N LEU A 203 -2.55 9.40 -18.93
CA LEU A 203 -3.25 9.60 -17.66
C LEU A 203 -4.45 10.55 -17.78
N ARG A 204 -4.34 11.62 -18.57
CA ARG A 204 -5.47 12.51 -18.87
C ARG A 204 -6.56 11.80 -19.68
N GLN A 205 -6.17 11.01 -20.68
CA GLN A 205 -7.12 10.21 -21.46
C GLN A 205 -7.87 9.21 -20.57
N LEU A 206 -7.14 8.54 -19.67
CA LEU A 206 -7.76 7.66 -18.68
C LEU A 206 -8.77 8.42 -17.81
N LEU A 207 -8.40 9.58 -17.25
CA LEU A 207 -9.31 10.40 -16.44
C LEU A 207 -10.53 10.88 -17.23
N ALA A 208 -10.35 11.29 -18.48
CA ALA A 208 -11.43 11.75 -19.36
C ALA A 208 -12.43 10.62 -19.70
N SER A 209 -11.98 9.36 -19.68
CA SER A 209 -12.84 8.19 -19.91
C SER A 209 -13.75 7.84 -18.71
N LEU A 210 -13.50 8.41 -17.52
CA LEU A 210 -14.22 8.03 -16.31
C LEU A 210 -15.55 8.79 -16.14
N PRO A 211 -16.63 8.11 -15.70
CA PRO A 211 -17.90 8.75 -15.45
C PRO A 211 -17.80 9.87 -14.41
N GLN A 212 -18.52 10.98 -14.65
CA GLN A 212 -18.58 12.12 -13.73
C GLN A 212 -19.85 12.11 -12.87
N SER A 213 -20.86 11.30 -13.22
CA SER A 213 -22.17 11.28 -12.55
C SER A 213 -22.17 10.65 -11.16
N GLU A 214 -21.26 9.70 -10.91
CA GLU A 214 -21.23 8.90 -9.68
C GLU A 214 -20.26 9.46 -8.62
N VAL A 215 -19.55 10.53 -8.96
CA VAL A 215 -18.65 11.24 -8.07
C VAL A 215 -19.26 12.55 -7.63
N ASP A 216 -18.84 13.03 -6.47
CA ASP A 216 -19.35 14.27 -5.91
C ASP A 216 -18.85 15.50 -6.68
N LYS A 217 -19.44 16.66 -6.37
CA LYS A 217 -19.11 17.93 -7.01
C LYS A 217 -17.63 18.32 -6.87
N CYS A 218 -16.96 17.98 -5.76
CA CYS A 218 -15.55 18.32 -5.60
C CYS A 218 -14.64 17.42 -6.44
N VAL A 219 -14.93 16.13 -6.54
CA VAL A 219 -14.20 15.27 -7.47
C VAL A 219 -14.44 15.70 -8.91
N GLN A 220 -15.68 16.05 -9.29
CA GLN A 220 -15.96 16.60 -10.64
C GLN A 220 -15.15 17.89 -10.91
N TYR A 221 -15.08 18.79 -9.94
CA TYR A 221 -14.32 20.03 -10.03
C TYR A 221 -12.82 19.76 -10.19
N PHE A 222 -12.25 18.87 -9.37
CA PHE A 222 -10.83 18.54 -9.42
C PHE A 222 -10.43 17.72 -10.64
N THR A 223 -11.30 16.84 -11.12
CA THR A 223 -11.11 16.15 -12.40
C THR A 223 -11.14 17.14 -13.55
N SER A 224 -12.09 18.07 -13.55
CA SER A 224 -12.12 19.15 -14.54
C SER A 224 -10.86 20.02 -14.48
N LEU A 225 -10.36 20.32 -13.28
CA LEU A 225 -9.11 21.07 -13.09
C LEU A 225 -7.90 20.32 -13.66
N ALA A 226 -7.77 19.02 -13.34
CA ALA A 226 -6.70 18.17 -13.84
C ALA A 226 -6.72 18.01 -15.37
N LEU A 227 -7.89 18.05 -15.99
CA LEU A 227 -8.07 17.99 -17.45
C LEU A 227 -7.85 19.35 -18.14
N ARG A 228 -8.18 20.46 -17.46
CA ARG A 228 -8.11 21.83 -18.03
C ARG A 228 -6.77 22.51 -17.84
N GLU A 229 -6.06 22.25 -16.74
CA GLU A 229 -4.77 22.86 -16.49
C GLU A 229 -3.70 22.29 -17.42
N SER A 230 -3.54 22.95 -18.56
CA SER A 230 -2.32 22.87 -19.35
C SER A 230 -1.18 23.56 -18.58
N THR A 231 0.05 23.19 -18.92
CA THR A 231 1.31 23.76 -18.43
C THR A 231 1.32 25.30 -18.38
N GLN A 232 0.50 25.96 -19.20
CA GLN A 232 0.37 27.42 -19.29
C GLN A 232 -0.54 28.05 -18.20
N ALA A 233 -1.59 27.38 -17.73
CA ALA A 233 -2.50 27.94 -16.71
C ALA A 233 -1.87 27.98 -15.31
N LEU A 234 -1.08 26.96 -14.98
CA LEU A 234 -0.32 26.84 -13.74
C LEU A 234 0.90 27.79 -13.70
N ALA A 235 1.44 28.21 -14.85
CA ALA A 235 2.45 29.27 -14.94
C ALA A 235 1.84 30.64 -14.61
N ALA A 236 0.59 30.89 -15.03
CA ALA A 236 -0.12 32.13 -14.75
C ALA A 236 -0.42 32.34 -13.25
N GLN A 237 -0.66 31.27 -12.47
CA GLN A 237 -0.81 31.37 -11.01
C GLN A 237 0.50 31.72 -10.27
N ARG A 238 1.67 31.54 -10.89
CA ARG A 238 2.96 31.98 -10.34
C ARG A 238 3.34 33.41 -10.71
N GLY A 239 2.71 33.98 -11.74
CA GLY A 239 2.90 35.36 -12.15
C GLY A 239 2.17 36.31 -11.19
N GLY A 240 2.83 36.71 -10.10
CA GLY A 240 2.37 37.86 -9.32
C GLY A 240 2.45 39.13 -10.16
N LEU A 241 1.32 39.83 -10.33
CA LEU A 241 1.30 41.15 -10.94
C LEU A 241 1.88 42.17 -9.93
N TRP A 242 3.16 42.50 -10.04
CA TRP A 242 3.72 43.62 -9.28
C TRP A 242 3.35 44.94 -9.97
N CYS A 243 2.38 45.66 -9.41
CA CYS A 243 2.01 47.00 -9.86
C CYS A 243 2.91 48.06 -9.22
N PHE A 244 4.03 48.39 -9.85
CA PHE A 244 4.64 49.71 -9.67
C PHE A 244 3.97 50.66 -10.65
N GLY A 245 3.39 51.76 -10.17
CA GLY A 245 2.48 52.63 -10.92
C GLY A 245 2.87 52.89 -12.39
N GLY A 246 2.02 52.43 -13.30
CA GLY A 246 2.16 52.60 -14.76
C GLY A 246 2.17 51.26 -15.51
N ASN A 247 1.47 51.22 -16.66
CA ASN A 247 1.27 50.09 -17.57
C ASN A 247 2.09 48.81 -17.27
N GLY A 248 1.46 47.86 -16.58
CA GLY A 248 2.05 46.56 -16.29
C GLY A 248 2.36 45.81 -17.58
N LEU A 249 3.65 45.61 -17.87
CA LEU A 249 4.10 44.69 -18.90
C LEU A 249 4.02 43.25 -18.35
N PRO A 250 3.48 42.27 -19.10
CA PRO A 250 3.42 40.88 -18.68
C PRO A 250 4.82 40.25 -18.77
N TYR A 251 5.68 40.56 -17.81
CA TYR A 251 6.98 39.90 -17.67
C TYR A 251 6.79 38.59 -16.91
N ALA A 252 6.42 37.52 -17.63
CA ALA A 252 6.71 36.11 -17.27
C ALA A 252 6.01 35.06 -18.18
N GLN A 253 5.62 35.35 -19.43
CA GLN A 253 5.14 34.28 -20.32
C GLN A 253 6.26 33.33 -20.79
N SER A 254 7.53 33.71 -20.64
CA SER A 254 8.70 32.95 -21.15
C SER A 254 9.44 32.11 -20.09
N LEU A 255 8.98 32.05 -18.84
CA LEU A 255 9.61 31.24 -17.79
C LEU A 255 8.59 30.38 -17.05
N THR A 256 8.92 29.10 -16.95
CA THR A 256 8.24 28.00 -16.22
C THR A 256 7.15 27.27 -16.98
N SER A 257 7.56 26.32 -17.84
CA SER A 257 6.81 25.07 -17.93
C SER A 257 6.65 24.49 -16.51
N VAL A 258 5.45 24.07 -16.15
CA VAL A 258 5.23 23.24 -14.98
C VAL A 258 5.97 21.92 -15.21
N PRO A 259 6.75 21.43 -14.24
CA PRO A 259 7.32 20.09 -14.33
C PRO A 259 6.20 19.05 -14.53
N SER A 260 6.33 18.17 -15.52
CA SER A 260 5.36 17.09 -15.83
C SER A 260 4.90 16.34 -14.57
N GLN A 261 5.83 16.10 -13.64
CA GLN A 261 5.56 15.48 -12.34
C GLN A 261 4.44 16.15 -11.51
N LYS A 262 4.26 17.48 -11.60
CA LYS A 262 3.18 18.16 -10.87
C LYS A 262 1.82 17.87 -11.49
N VAL A 263 1.72 17.87 -12.82
CA VAL A 263 0.49 17.50 -13.53
C VAL A 263 0.13 16.05 -13.21
N GLU A 264 1.09 15.14 -13.34
CA GLU A 264 0.93 13.73 -12.97
C GLU A 264 0.42 13.58 -11.54
N SER A 265 0.98 14.35 -10.59
CA SER A 265 0.49 14.36 -9.21
C SER A 265 -0.98 14.76 -9.09
N PHE A 266 -1.42 15.80 -9.81
CA PHE A 266 -2.82 16.25 -9.76
C PHE A 266 -3.76 15.24 -10.39
N CYS A 267 -3.41 14.71 -11.57
CA CYS A 267 -4.17 13.67 -12.24
C CYS A 267 -4.28 12.40 -11.38
N LEU A 268 -3.17 11.94 -10.77
CA LEU A 268 -3.19 10.79 -9.87
C LEU A 268 -4.04 11.02 -8.63
N GLN A 269 -4.04 12.23 -8.08
CA GLN A 269 -4.91 12.59 -6.95
C GLN A 269 -6.40 12.57 -7.32
N ALA A 270 -6.77 13.03 -8.52
CA ALA A 270 -8.14 12.86 -9.03
C ALA A 270 -8.47 11.37 -9.24
N LEU A 271 -7.53 10.61 -9.81
CA LEU A 271 -7.69 9.16 -10.03
C LEU A 271 -7.82 8.38 -8.72
N VAL A 272 -7.13 8.79 -7.65
CA VAL A 272 -7.33 8.24 -6.29
C VAL A 272 -8.79 8.37 -5.88
N GLN A 273 -9.44 9.52 -6.13
CA GLN A 273 -10.85 9.69 -5.76
C GLN A 273 -11.78 8.86 -6.64
N HIS A 274 -11.56 8.82 -7.95
CA HIS A 274 -12.33 7.96 -8.84
C HIS A 274 -12.18 6.47 -8.48
N SER A 275 -10.99 6.03 -8.08
CA SER A 275 -10.75 4.63 -7.68
C SER A 275 -11.45 4.20 -6.39
N LYS A 276 -12.06 5.14 -5.64
CA LYS A 276 -12.90 4.79 -4.47
C LYS A 276 -14.30 4.31 -4.89
N VAL A 277 -14.70 4.58 -6.13
CA VAL A 277 -16.01 4.19 -6.67
C VAL A 277 -15.88 2.85 -7.38
N GLN A 278 -16.66 1.87 -6.96
CA GLN A 278 -16.58 0.48 -7.44
C GLN A 278 -16.70 0.37 -8.97
N SER A 279 -17.68 1.02 -9.57
CA SER A 279 -17.93 1.02 -11.03
C SER A 279 -16.75 1.59 -11.82
N HIS A 280 -16.12 2.65 -11.31
CA HIS A 280 -14.98 3.30 -11.95
C HIS A 280 -13.76 2.40 -11.96
N CYS A 281 -13.56 1.55 -10.95
CA CYS A 281 -12.44 0.63 -10.92
C CYS A 281 -12.43 -0.32 -12.13
N ASP A 282 -13.60 -0.82 -12.53
CA ASP A 282 -13.70 -1.69 -13.72
C ASP A 282 -13.35 -0.92 -15.00
N HIS A 283 -13.78 0.35 -15.11
CA HIS A 283 -13.38 1.24 -16.21
C HIS A 283 -11.87 1.53 -16.22
N ILE A 284 -11.26 1.76 -15.05
CA ILE A 284 -9.81 2.00 -14.93
C ILE A 284 -9.04 0.79 -15.47
N VAL A 285 -9.45 -0.43 -15.11
CA VAL A 285 -8.81 -1.66 -15.57
C VAL A 285 -9.05 -1.90 -17.06
N ALA A 286 -10.28 -1.70 -17.54
CA ALA A 286 -10.63 -1.91 -18.94
C ALA A 286 -9.86 -0.97 -19.90
N ASN A 287 -9.55 0.25 -19.45
CA ASN A 287 -8.77 1.23 -20.20
C ASN A 287 -7.24 1.13 -19.96
N GLY A 288 -6.75 0.00 -19.44
CA GLY A 288 -5.31 -0.25 -19.27
C GLY A 288 -4.64 0.54 -18.14
N GLY A 289 -5.42 1.10 -17.20
CA GLY A 289 -4.91 1.94 -16.12
C GLY A 289 -3.95 1.22 -15.19
N VAL A 290 -4.09 -0.10 -14.98
CA VAL A 290 -3.19 -0.86 -14.10
C VAL A 290 -1.77 -0.94 -14.68
N GLN A 291 -1.64 -1.09 -15.99
CA GLN A 291 -0.37 -1.11 -16.73
C GLN A 291 0.24 0.28 -16.80
N LEU A 292 -0.58 1.31 -17.05
CA LEU A 292 -0.14 2.71 -17.02
C LEU A 292 0.46 3.07 -15.66
N LEU A 293 -0.24 2.74 -14.57
CA LEU A 293 0.26 3.00 -13.21
C LEU A 293 1.58 2.30 -12.93
N GLN A 294 1.79 1.10 -13.48
CA GLN A 294 3.04 0.37 -13.32
C GLN A 294 4.18 1.04 -14.08
N ARG A 295 3.93 1.48 -15.31
CA ARG A 295 4.88 2.25 -16.11
C ARG A 295 5.30 3.53 -15.36
N MET A 296 4.32 4.29 -14.88
CA MET A 296 4.57 5.51 -14.10
C MET A 296 5.35 5.23 -12.81
N TYR A 297 5.06 4.13 -12.12
CA TYR A 297 5.79 3.75 -10.90
C TYR A 297 7.27 3.47 -11.17
N GLN A 298 7.59 2.87 -12.32
CA GLN A 298 8.96 2.62 -12.74
C GLN A 298 9.69 3.89 -13.20
N LEU A 299 8.99 4.80 -13.89
CA LEU A 299 9.55 6.06 -14.38
C LEU A 299 9.76 7.09 -13.26
N ARG A 300 8.90 7.12 -12.25
CA ARG A 300 8.91 8.13 -11.16
C ARG A 300 9.35 7.52 -9.82
N LYS A 301 10.48 6.81 -9.82
CA LYS A 301 11.06 6.22 -8.60
C LYS A 301 11.56 7.25 -7.58
N ASP A 302 11.88 8.44 -8.06
CA ASP A 302 12.34 9.60 -7.29
C ASP A 302 11.20 10.31 -6.53
N SER A 303 9.96 10.20 -7.01
CA SER A 303 8.82 10.94 -6.45
C SER A 303 7.96 10.08 -5.51
N LEU A 304 8.27 10.13 -4.20
CA LEU A 304 7.49 9.46 -3.16
C LEU A 304 6.00 9.84 -3.17
N LYS A 305 5.67 11.09 -3.55
CA LYS A 305 4.27 11.56 -3.64
C LYS A 305 3.50 10.83 -4.75
N ILE A 306 4.12 10.67 -5.93
CA ILE A 306 3.54 9.95 -7.06
C ILE A 306 3.39 8.47 -6.71
N GLN A 307 4.46 7.82 -6.23
CA GLN A 307 4.43 6.42 -5.81
C GLN A 307 3.33 6.15 -4.78
N ARG A 308 3.19 7.03 -3.78
CA ARG A 308 2.12 6.94 -2.78
C ARG A 308 0.74 6.97 -3.42
N ASN A 309 0.45 7.92 -4.30
CA ASN A 309 -0.86 8.03 -4.94
C ASN A 309 -1.15 6.80 -5.83
N ILE A 310 -0.14 6.29 -6.53
CA ILE A 310 -0.28 5.06 -7.33
C ILE A 310 -0.68 3.87 -6.44
N VAL A 311 0.03 3.64 -5.33
CA VAL A 311 -0.27 2.50 -4.44
C VAL A 311 -1.61 2.68 -3.74
N ARG A 312 -2.03 3.92 -3.49
CA ARG A 312 -3.39 4.21 -3.01
C ARG A 312 -4.46 3.76 -4.01
N ILE A 313 -4.27 4.04 -5.29
CA ILE A 313 -5.15 3.56 -6.37
C ILE A 313 -5.15 2.02 -6.39
N ILE A 314 -3.98 1.38 -6.41
CA ILE A 314 -3.88 -0.09 -6.41
C ILE A 314 -4.59 -0.71 -5.21
N GLY A 315 -4.44 -0.14 -4.01
CA GLY A 315 -5.11 -0.64 -2.82
C GLY A 315 -6.63 -0.42 -2.82
N ASN A 316 -7.14 0.56 -3.59
CA ASN A 316 -8.57 0.74 -3.80
C ASN A 316 -9.10 -0.28 -4.83
N LEU A 317 -8.39 -0.47 -5.95
CA LEU A 317 -8.69 -1.52 -6.92
C LEU A 317 -8.69 -2.92 -6.28
N ALA A 318 -7.81 -3.14 -5.30
CA ALA A 318 -7.73 -4.39 -4.54
C ALA A 318 -8.96 -4.69 -3.67
N LEU A 319 -9.86 -3.73 -3.42
CA LEU A 319 -11.13 -4.02 -2.74
C LEU A 319 -12.07 -4.89 -3.60
N ASN A 320 -11.81 -4.92 -4.91
CA ASN A 320 -12.65 -5.52 -5.94
C ASN A 320 -12.05 -6.85 -6.36
N GLU A 321 -12.69 -7.94 -5.95
CA GLU A 321 -12.15 -9.30 -6.15
C GLU A 321 -12.04 -9.69 -7.62
N SER A 322 -12.92 -9.16 -8.48
CA SER A 322 -12.86 -9.32 -9.94
C SER A 322 -11.56 -8.79 -10.56
N ILE A 323 -10.93 -7.79 -9.95
CA ILE A 323 -9.76 -7.09 -10.48
C ILE A 323 -8.44 -7.74 -10.00
N HIS A 324 -8.48 -8.61 -8.99
CA HIS A 324 -7.26 -9.14 -8.37
C HIS A 324 -6.34 -9.84 -9.37
N GLN A 325 -6.92 -10.55 -10.35
CA GLN A 325 -6.16 -11.21 -11.42
C GLN A 325 -5.41 -10.20 -12.30
N ALA A 326 -6.02 -9.07 -12.65
CA ALA A 326 -5.37 -8.02 -13.44
C ALA A 326 -4.22 -7.36 -12.67
N ILE A 327 -4.38 -7.14 -11.36
CA ILE A 327 -3.32 -6.62 -10.47
C ILE A 327 -2.15 -7.62 -10.40
N ALA A 328 -2.43 -8.91 -10.27
CA ALA A 328 -1.40 -9.93 -10.18
C ALA A 328 -0.64 -10.11 -11.51
N GLN A 329 -1.35 -10.20 -12.63
CA GLN A 329 -0.77 -10.41 -13.96
C GLN A 329 0.06 -9.22 -14.45
N SER A 330 -0.29 -8.01 -14.03
CA SER A 330 0.55 -6.84 -14.31
C SER A 330 1.84 -6.87 -13.49
N GLY A 331 1.94 -7.63 -12.39
CA GLY A 331 3.18 -7.73 -11.59
C GLY A 331 3.19 -6.82 -10.36
N TRP A 332 2.05 -6.24 -9.97
CA TRP A 332 1.95 -5.42 -8.77
C TRP A 332 2.24 -6.19 -7.48
N VAL A 333 2.01 -7.50 -7.42
CA VAL A 333 2.31 -8.29 -6.22
C VAL A 333 3.81 -8.24 -5.88
N SER A 334 4.68 -8.25 -6.89
CA SER A 334 6.13 -8.09 -6.71
C SER A 334 6.47 -6.70 -6.13
N VAL A 335 5.92 -5.64 -6.73
CA VAL A 335 6.13 -4.25 -6.29
C VAL A 335 5.62 -4.05 -4.86
N LEU A 336 4.46 -4.61 -4.53
CA LEU A 336 3.89 -4.54 -3.19
C LEU A 336 4.74 -5.31 -2.16
N ALA A 337 5.28 -6.48 -2.53
CA ALA A 337 6.15 -7.28 -1.67
C ALA A 337 7.48 -6.56 -1.37
N GLU A 338 8.06 -5.89 -2.37
CA GLU A 338 9.23 -5.02 -2.20
C GLU A 338 8.89 -3.83 -1.30
N MET A 339 7.76 -3.14 -1.57
CA MET A 339 7.34 -1.97 -0.83
C MET A 339 7.00 -2.25 0.65
N MET A 340 6.50 -3.45 0.96
CA MET A 340 6.31 -3.91 2.34
C MET A 340 7.61 -3.91 3.16
N GLN A 341 8.75 -4.08 2.50
CA GLN A 341 10.08 -4.07 3.12
C GLN A 341 10.75 -2.68 3.09
N SER A 342 10.07 -1.66 2.55
CA SER A 342 10.56 -0.28 2.53
C SER A 342 10.79 0.23 3.95
N PRO A 343 11.89 0.97 4.21
CA PRO A 343 12.10 1.64 5.49
C PRO A 343 11.06 2.76 5.71
N HIS A 344 10.45 3.29 4.66
CA HIS A 344 9.45 4.34 4.75
C HIS A 344 8.09 3.80 5.13
N ILE A 345 7.61 4.17 6.32
CA ILE A 345 6.37 3.61 6.87
C ILE A 345 5.14 3.83 5.97
N MET A 346 5.04 5.01 5.35
CA MET A 346 3.88 5.37 4.55
C MET A 346 3.71 4.42 3.36
N GLN A 347 4.81 4.13 2.65
CA GLN A 347 4.83 3.18 1.54
C GLN A 347 4.47 1.77 2.01
N ALA A 348 5.17 1.27 3.04
CA ALA A 348 4.93 -0.06 3.59
C ALA A 348 3.48 -0.24 4.07
N SER A 349 2.87 0.77 4.67
CA SER A 349 1.48 0.70 5.13
C SER A 349 0.46 0.71 3.98
N HIS A 350 0.67 1.52 2.94
CA HIS A 350 -0.17 1.46 1.74
C HIS A 350 -0.07 0.10 1.04
N ALA A 351 1.14 -0.47 0.96
CA ALA A 351 1.35 -1.81 0.42
C ALA A 351 0.67 -2.89 1.29
N ALA A 352 0.78 -2.79 2.61
CA ALA A 352 0.13 -3.70 3.56
C ALA A 352 -1.39 -3.71 3.36
N ARG A 353 -2.00 -2.53 3.21
CA ARG A 353 -3.43 -2.40 2.93
C ARG A 353 -3.81 -3.07 1.60
N ALA A 354 -3.07 -2.80 0.53
CA ALA A 354 -3.33 -3.40 -0.78
C ALA A 354 -3.22 -4.93 -0.73
N LEU A 355 -2.14 -5.47 -0.14
CA LEU A 355 -1.95 -6.91 0.00
C LEU A 355 -3.01 -7.55 0.90
N ALA A 356 -3.41 -6.91 2.00
CA ALA A 356 -4.48 -7.41 2.85
C ALA A 356 -5.80 -7.51 2.09
N ASN A 357 -6.13 -6.53 1.24
CA ASN A 357 -7.32 -6.56 0.39
C ASN A 357 -7.23 -7.64 -0.70
N LEU A 358 -6.04 -7.89 -1.26
CA LEU A 358 -5.80 -9.01 -2.19
C LEU A 358 -5.90 -10.39 -1.51
N ASP A 359 -5.62 -10.47 -0.21
CA ASP A 359 -5.56 -11.73 0.54
C ASP A 359 -6.93 -12.17 1.07
N ARG A 360 -7.81 -12.61 0.17
CA ARG A 360 -9.13 -13.19 0.53
C ARG A 360 -9.05 -14.59 1.13
N GLU A 361 -7.84 -15.14 1.28
CA GLU A 361 -7.65 -16.42 1.94
C GLU A 361 -7.49 -16.25 3.45
N ALA A 362 -6.69 -15.28 3.89
CA ALA A 362 -6.42 -15.07 5.31
C ALA A 362 -7.31 -13.99 5.95
N VAL A 363 -7.85 -13.05 5.16
CA VAL A 363 -8.54 -11.86 5.65
C VAL A 363 -9.87 -11.71 4.93
N ASN A 364 -10.95 -11.57 5.70
CA ASN A 364 -12.29 -11.32 5.16
C ASN A 364 -12.61 -9.82 5.15
N GLU A 365 -12.01 -9.08 6.08
CA GLU A 365 -12.15 -7.63 6.24
C GLU A 365 -11.68 -6.88 4.99
N LYS A 366 -12.30 -5.73 4.73
CA LYS A 366 -11.97 -4.84 3.62
C LYS A 366 -11.49 -3.50 4.17
N TYR A 367 -10.26 -3.14 3.85
CA TYR A 367 -9.60 -1.94 4.34
C TYR A 367 -9.67 -0.82 3.30
N GLN A 368 -10.66 0.05 3.43
CA GLN A 368 -10.82 1.22 2.55
C GLN A 368 -9.66 2.22 2.70
N ASP A 369 -9.52 3.12 1.72
CA ASP A 369 -8.57 4.25 1.79
C ASP A 369 -8.77 5.04 3.10
N GLY A 370 -7.66 5.29 3.80
CA GLY A 370 -7.64 5.89 5.13
C GLY A 370 -7.71 4.90 6.30
N ILE A 371 -7.95 3.59 6.09
CA ILE A 371 -7.80 2.57 7.14
C ILE A 371 -6.44 1.87 6.95
N TYR A 372 -5.48 2.21 7.81
CA TYR A 372 -4.11 1.70 7.73
C TYR A 372 -3.84 0.62 8.77
N ILE A 373 -3.35 -0.52 8.28
CA ILE A 373 -2.92 -1.63 9.13
C ILE A 373 -1.50 -1.33 9.60
N LEU A 374 -1.35 -1.04 10.90
CA LEU A 374 -0.03 -0.86 11.53
C LEU A 374 0.50 -2.19 12.05
N HIS A 375 -0.37 -3.01 12.63
CA HIS A 375 -0.03 -4.35 13.12
C HIS A 375 -1.26 -5.26 13.18
N PRO A 376 -1.18 -6.55 12.83
CA PRO A 376 -0.12 -7.19 12.04
C PRO A 376 -0.25 -6.86 10.55
N GLN A 377 0.86 -6.47 9.91
CA GLN A 377 0.86 -6.19 8.45
C GLN A 377 0.91 -7.49 7.62
N THR A 378 1.54 -8.52 8.16
CA THR A 378 1.71 -9.86 7.56
C THR A 378 0.73 -10.86 8.14
N ARG A 379 0.62 -12.04 7.52
CA ARG A 379 -0.12 -13.17 8.10
C ARG A 379 0.49 -13.55 9.45
N SER A 380 -0.35 -13.82 10.43
CA SER A 380 0.04 -14.28 11.76
C SER A 380 -0.88 -15.42 12.18
N ASN A 381 -0.32 -16.43 12.84
CA ASN A 381 -1.09 -17.51 13.45
C ASN A 381 -1.58 -17.13 14.86
N GLN A 382 -1.14 -15.98 15.40
CA GLN A 382 -1.58 -15.51 16.71
C GLN A 382 -2.97 -14.89 16.62
N PRO A 383 -3.90 -15.25 17.53
CA PRO A 383 -5.24 -14.69 17.54
C PRO A 383 -5.20 -13.22 17.98
N ILE A 384 -5.91 -12.37 17.23
CA ILE A 384 -6.09 -10.97 17.59
C ILE A 384 -7.07 -10.88 18.76
N LYS A 385 -6.60 -10.37 19.90
CA LYS A 385 -7.40 -10.25 21.13
C LYS A 385 -8.23 -8.96 21.19
N ALA A 386 -7.77 -7.89 20.56
CA ALA A 386 -8.45 -6.59 20.56
C ALA A 386 -7.96 -5.69 19.42
N ASP A 387 -8.78 -4.68 19.11
CA ASP A 387 -8.50 -3.61 18.15
C ASP A 387 -8.10 -2.33 18.89
N VAL A 388 -7.00 -1.69 18.47
CA VAL A 388 -6.59 -0.35 18.94
C VAL A 388 -6.60 0.62 17.78
N LEU A 389 -7.44 1.65 17.86
CA LEU A 389 -7.72 2.57 16.77
C LEU A 389 -7.14 3.95 17.05
N PHE A 390 -6.24 4.41 16.19
CA PHE A 390 -5.53 5.67 16.30
C PHE A 390 -6.13 6.73 15.37
N ILE A 391 -6.80 7.75 15.94
CA ILE A 391 -7.58 8.78 15.23
C ILE A 391 -6.93 10.16 15.38
N HIS A 392 -6.36 10.71 14.30
CA HIS A 392 -5.60 11.97 14.35
C HIS A 392 -6.49 13.21 14.51
N GLY A 393 -5.88 14.36 14.84
CA GLY A 393 -6.52 15.68 14.89
C GLY A 393 -6.49 16.44 13.55
N ILE A 394 -6.95 17.69 13.57
CA ILE A 394 -6.87 18.63 12.43
C ILE A 394 -5.41 18.82 12.00
N LEU A 395 -5.16 18.93 10.69
CA LEU A 395 -3.82 19.02 10.08
C LEU A 395 -2.90 17.81 10.36
N GLY A 396 -3.43 16.79 11.04
CA GLY A 396 -2.78 15.52 11.30
C GLY A 396 -2.87 14.57 10.11
N ALA A 397 -2.23 13.43 10.28
CA ALA A 397 -2.32 12.26 9.40
C ALA A 397 -1.79 11.05 10.19
N ALA A 398 -2.10 9.83 9.72
CA ALA A 398 -1.69 8.59 10.39
C ALA A 398 -0.21 8.57 10.81
N PHE A 399 0.70 9.00 9.91
CA PHE A 399 2.15 8.98 10.17
C PHE A 399 2.73 10.35 10.55
N LYS A 400 1.91 11.42 10.58
CA LYS A 400 2.32 12.75 11.07
C LYS A 400 2.05 12.91 12.58
N THR A 401 0.94 12.35 13.04
CA THR A 401 0.49 12.43 14.44
C THR A 401 1.15 11.36 15.29
N TRP A 402 1.13 10.10 14.83
CA TRP A 402 1.53 8.94 15.63
C TRP A 402 3.00 8.56 15.41
N ARG A 403 3.92 9.49 15.65
CA ARG A 403 5.38 9.31 15.44
C ARG A 403 6.20 9.72 16.68
N GLN A 404 7.47 9.34 16.72
CA GLN A 404 8.36 9.81 17.78
C GLN A 404 8.57 11.33 17.68
N LYS A 405 8.80 12.00 18.82
CA LYS A 405 9.11 13.43 18.85
C LYS A 405 10.33 13.72 17.98
N ASP A 406 10.28 14.81 17.20
CA ASP A 406 11.40 15.23 16.38
C ASP A 406 12.58 15.61 17.30
N ARG A 407 13.79 15.14 17.00
CA ARG A 407 14.98 15.54 17.76
C ARG A 407 15.32 16.99 17.43
N VAL A 408 15.57 17.79 18.44
CA VAL A 408 16.21 19.11 18.23
C VAL A 408 17.61 18.82 17.74
N THR A 409 17.92 19.24 16.51
CA THR A 409 19.29 19.17 15.97
C THR A 409 20.14 20.19 16.73
N SER A 410 20.61 19.83 17.92
CA SER A 410 21.83 20.42 18.46
C SER A 410 22.99 19.91 17.62
N GLU A 411 23.86 20.80 17.15
CA GLU A 411 25.00 20.49 16.25
C GLU A 411 26.08 19.60 16.90
N GLU A 412 25.87 19.16 18.14
CA GLU A 412 26.73 18.21 18.84
C GLU A 412 26.34 16.79 18.43
N LYS A 413 26.97 16.31 17.34
CA LYS A 413 27.07 14.88 17.09
C LYS A 413 27.88 14.27 18.24
N ASP A 414 27.19 13.72 19.23
CA ASP A 414 27.86 12.87 20.22
C ASP A 414 28.61 11.74 19.50
N GLU A 415 29.94 11.74 19.66
CA GLU A 415 30.88 10.74 19.13
C GLU A 415 30.73 9.35 19.81
N THR A 416 29.75 9.18 20.69
CA THR A 416 29.37 7.87 21.23
C THR A 416 28.33 7.23 20.33
N GLY A 417 28.79 6.30 19.48
CA GLY A 417 28.03 5.57 18.45
C GLY A 417 26.87 4.67 18.93
N SER A 418 26.04 5.10 19.88
CA SER A 418 24.72 4.53 20.10
C SER A 418 23.69 5.28 19.26
N THR A 419 23.51 4.84 18.01
CA THR A 419 22.33 5.19 17.21
C THR A 419 21.08 4.69 17.92
N GLU A 420 20.51 5.48 18.83
CA GLU A 420 19.16 5.22 19.33
C GLU A 420 18.20 5.26 18.13
N ASN A 421 17.62 4.11 17.80
CA ASN A 421 16.75 3.90 16.64
C ASN A 421 15.48 4.75 16.73
N TYR A 422 15.44 5.87 15.99
CA TYR A 422 14.24 6.67 15.80
C TYR A 422 13.12 5.86 15.12
N THR A 423 11.87 6.06 15.52
CA THR A 423 10.70 5.46 14.87
C THR A 423 9.80 6.49 14.19
N GLU A 424 9.50 6.26 12.90
CA GLU A 424 8.51 7.04 12.16
C GLU A 424 7.07 6.76 12.58
N CYS A 425 6.81 5.67 13.31
CA CYS A 425 5.47 5.30 13.77
C CYS A 425 5.52 4.44 15.02
N TRP A 426 5.42 5.08 16.19
CA TRP A 426 5.55 4.38 17.47
C TRP A 426 4.47 3.30 17.72
N PRO A 427 3.21 3.41 17.24
CA PRO A 427 2.24 2.32 17.41
C PRO A 427 2.60 1.07 16.59
N LYS A 428 3.22 1.23 15.41
CA LYS A 428 3.73 0.10 14.62
C LYS A 428 4.98 -0.50 15.22
N SER A 429 5.87 0.31 15.80
CA SER A 429 7.16 -0.19 16.30
C SER A 429 7.07 -0.67 17.75
N TRP A 430 6.75 0.23 18.68
CA TRP A 430 6.84 -0.04 20.11
C TRP A 430 5.61 -0.79 20.60
N LEU A 431 4.40 -0.29 20.29
CA LEU A 431 3.16 -0.91 20.78
C LEU A 431 2.95 -2.30 20.19
N ALA A 432 3.21 -2.49 18.89
CA ALA A 432 3.14 -3.80 18.27
C ALA A 432 4.12 -4.81 18.89
N ALA A 433 5.32 -4.37 19.29
CA ALA A 433 6.31 -5.23 19.95
C ALA A 433 5.90 -5.58 21.39
N ASP A 434 5.37 -4.62 22.13
CA ASP A 434 4.94 -4.83 23.52
C ASP A 434 3.61 -5.59 23.63
N CYS A 435 2.76 -5.50 22.60
CA CYS A 435 1.44 -6.12 22.54
C CYS A 435 1.19 -6.80 21.17
N PRO A 436 1.86 -7.93 20.88
CA PRO A 436 1.82 -8.58 19.56
C PRO A 436 0.46 -9.19 19.18
N ASN A 437 -0.42 -9.43 20.16
CA ASN A 437 -1.75 -9.99 19.93
C ASN A 437 -2.83 -8.92 19.65
N LEU A 438 -2.44 -7.66 19.42
CA LEU A 438 -3.36 -6.59 19.07
C LEU A 438 -3.43 -6.41 17.56
N ARG A 439 -4.58 -5.95 17.07
CA ARG A 439 -4.66 -5.33 15.76
C ARG A 439 -4.66 -3.82 15.97
N VAL A 440 -3.60 -3.18 15.49
CA VAL A 440 -3.40 -1.73 15.59
C VAL A 440 -3.71 -1.11 14.24
N LEU A 441 -4.71 -0.24 14.20
CA LEU A 441 -5.10 0.49 13.00
C LEU A 441 -4.94 1.98 13.22
N SER A 442 -4.48 2.69 12.19
CA SER A 442 -4.62 4.15 12.12
C SER A 442 -5.72 4.51 11.14
N VAL A 443 -6.60 5.41 11.58
CA VAL A 443 -7.77 5.84 10.82
C VAL A 443 -7.57 7.29 10.42
N GLU A 444 -7.51 7.51 9.12
CA GLU A 444 -7.38 8.81 8.50
C GLU A 444 -8.71 9.27 7.92
N TYR A 445 -9.01 10.52 8.20
CA TYR A 445 -10.12 11.26 7.60
C TYR A 445 -9.59 12.55 7.01
N ASP A 446 -10.32 13.11 6.05
CA ASP A 446 -9.90 14.36 5.44
C ASP A 446 -9.96 15.49 6.48
N SER A 447 -8.79 15.86 7.00
CA SER A 447 -8.58 16.94 7.96
C SER A 447 -7.66 18.03 7.42
N HIS A 448 -7.28 17.89 6.14
CA HIS A 448 -6.38 18.81 5.50
C HIS A 448 -7.11 20.11 5.18
N LEU A 449 -6.51 21.22 5.59
CA LEU A 449 -6.58 22.47 4.83
C LEU A 449 -5.75 22.28 3.55
N SER A 450 -6.21 21.36 2.72
CA SER A 450 -5.76 20.93 1.39
C SER A 450 -4.32 21.32 0.97
N ASP A 451 -3.41 20.32 0.89
CA ASP A 451 -2.23 20.34 -0.03
C ASP A 451 -2.64 20.39 -1.52
N TRP A 452 -3.94 20.39 -1.77
CA TRP A 452 -4.59 20.66 -3.05
C TRP A 452 -4.96 22.14 -3.08
N MET A 453 -4.18 22.96 -3.80
CA MET A 453 -4.17 24.43 -3.76
C MET A 453 -5.48 25.16 -4.18
N SER A 454 -6.61 24.46 -4.32
CA SER A 454 -7.91 25.07 -4.58
C SER A 454 -8.96 24.50 -3.64
N LYS A 455 -9.51 25.34 -2.74
CA LYS A 455 -10.73 24.98 -1.99
C LYS A 455 -11.85 24.71 -3.00
N CYS A 456 -12.38 23.50 -3.02
CA CYS A 456 -13.55 23.19 -3.83
C CYS A 456 -14.72 24.12 -3.41
N PRO A 457 -15.45 24.75 -4.35
CA PRO A 457 -16.60 25.59 -4.01
C PRO A 457 -17.72 24.86 -3.26
N ALA A 458 -17.79 23.54 -3.38
CA ALA A 458 -18.78 22.67 -2.73
C ALA A 458 -18.26 21.95 -1.46
N GLU A 459 -17.05 22.28 -0.97
CA GLU A 459 -16.35 21.57 0.12
C GLU A 459 -17.11 21.60 1.46
N ASN A 460 -17.94 22.62 1.67
CA ASN A 460 -18.54 22.94 2.98
C ASN A 460 -19.34 21.79 3.63
N GLN A 461 -19.79 20.79 2.86
CA GLN A 461 -20.54 19.65 3.40
C GLN A 461 -19.63 18.50 3.87
N ARG A 462 -18.45 18.30 3.25
CA ARG A 462 -17.50 17.21 3.56
C ARG A 462 -16.72 17.41 4.85
N THR A 463 -16.69 18.65 5.31
CA THR A 463 -15.89 19.10 6.44
C THR A 463 -16.62 18.98 7.79
N SER A 464 -17.88 18.57 7.81
CA SER A 464 -18.65 18.43 9.06
C SER A 464 -18.29 17.15 9.82
N LEU A 465 -18.34 17.22 11.15
CA LEU A 465 -18.14 16.06 12.02
C LEU A 465 -19.12 14.91 11.70
N ALA A 466 -20.38 15.25 11.38
CA ALA A 466 -21.43 14.28 11.08
C ALA A 466 -21.13 13.48 9.79
N TYR A 467 -20.74 14.17 8.72
CA TYR A 467 -20.38 13.49 7.47
C TYR A 467 -19.17 12.56 7.66
N ARG A 468 -18.11 13.05 8.31
CA ARG A 468 -16.91 12.25 8.59
C ARG A 468 -17.24 11.03 9.45
N SER A 469 -18.09 11.21 10.46
CA SER A 469 -18.53 10.12 11.33
C SER A 469 -19.21 9.01 10.54
N GLN A 470 -20.20 9.36 9.71
CA GLN A 470 -20.92 8.38 8.88
C GLN A 470 -20.00 7.66 7.89
N GLU A 471 -19.09 8.39 7.24
CA GLU A 471 -18.13 7.80 6.31
C GLU A 471 -17.15 6.86 7.02
N LEU A 472 -16.62 7.25 8.18
CA LEU A 472 -15.74 6.38 8.97
C LEU A 472 -16.49 5.18 9.55
N LEU A 473 -17.72 5.34 10.01
CA LEU A 473 -18.52 4.24 10.56
C LEU A 473 -18.70 3.11 9.52
N LYS A 474 -19.01 3.46 8.27
CA LYS A 474 -19.07 2.50 7.15
C LYS A 474 -17.73 1.79 6.93
N LYS A 475 -16.62 2.53 6.94
CA LYS A 475 -15.27 1.97 6.75
C LYS A 475 -14.88 1.02 7.88
N LEU A 476 -15.17 1.38 9.12
CA LEU A 476 -14.89 0.57 10.30
C LEU A 476 -15.69 -0.72 10.30
N LYS A 477 -16.97 -0.66 9.93
CA LYS A 477 -17.81 -1.86 9.73
C LYS A 477 -17.18 -2.83 8.71
N GLN A 478 -16.75 -2.33 7.55
CA GLN A 478 -16.11 -3.15 6.52
C GLN A 478 -14.75 -3.72 6.96
N ALA A 479 -14.05 -3.02 7.85
CA ALA A 479 -12.81 -3.48 8.46
C ALA A 479 -13.03 -4.47 9.63
N GLY A 480 -14.27 -4.91 9.89
CA GLY A 480 -14.60 -5.87 10.96
C GLY A 480 -14.31 -5.30 12.36
N ILE A 481 -14.58 -4.01 12.55
CA ILE A 481 -14.38 -3.32 13.82
C ILE A 481 -15.67 -3.40 14.63
N GLY A 482 -15.55 -3.87 15.86
CA GLY A 482 -16.70 -4.17 16.73
C GLY A 482 -16.97 -5.65 16.92
N ASP A 483 -16.20 -6.55 16.27
CA ASP A 483 -16.28 -8.01 16.50
C ASP A 483 -15.47 -8.46 17.73
N ARG A 484 -14.57 -7.60 18.21
CA ARG A 484 -13.66 -7.84 19.34
C ARG A 484 -13.48 -6.55 20.15
N PRO A 485 -12.96 -6.60 21.39
CA PRO A 485 -12.75 -5.42 22.21
C PRO A 485 -12.01 -4.30 21.46
N VAL A 486 -12.52 -3.07 21.55
CA VAL A 486 -12.01 -1.89 20.86
C VAL A 486 -11.52 -0.85 21.87
N ILE A 487 -10.30 -0.36 21.65
CA ILE A 487 -9.70 0.74 22.38
C ILE A 487 -9.47 1.90 21.41
N TRP A 488 -10.01 3.07 21.74
CA TRP A 488 -9.85 4.28 20.95
C TRP A 488 -8.71 5.12 21.49
N VAL A 489 -7.81 5.55 20.62
CA VAL A 489 -6.75 6.51 20.91
C VAL A 489 -6.90 7.68 19.97
N ALA A 490 -7.24 8.86 20.49
CA ALA A 490 -7.60 9.99 19.66
C ALA A 490 -6.94 11.28 20.11
N HIS A 491 -6.54 12.11 19.15
CA HIS A 491 -5.92 13.41 19.38
C HIS A 491 -6.83 14.54 18.88
N SER A 492 -6.96 15.61 19.68
CA SER A 492 -7.65 16.84 19.29
C SER A 492 -9.05 16.57 18.72
N MET A 493 -9.41 17.16 17.56
CA MET A 493 -10.71 16.94 16.90
C MET A 493 -11.03 15.45 16.65
N GLY A 494 -10.02 14.60 16.51
CA GLY A 494 -10.21 13.16 16.38
C GLY A 494 -11.00 12.56 17.54
N GLY A 495 -10.83 13.08 18.76
CA GLY A 495 -11.60 12.63 19.92
C GLY A 495 -13.08 12.99 19.86
N LEU A 496 -13.41 14.18 19.35
CA LEU A 496 -14.80 14.56 19.10
C LEU A 496 -15.43 13.72 18.00
N LEU A 497 -14.65 13.38 16.97
CA LEU A 497 -15.09 12.50 15.90
C LEU A 497 -15.39 11.10 16.44
N VAL A 498 -14.56 10.55 17.34
CA VAL A 498 -14.85 9.28 18.01
C VAL A 498 -16.17 9.35 18.80
N LYS A 499 -16.41 10.42 19.56
CA LYS A 499 -17.70 10.60 20.27
C LYS A 499 -18.87 10.55 19.29
N LYS A 500 -18.75 11.26 18.16
CA LYS A 500 -19.81 11.32 17.16
C LYS A 500 -20.02 9.95 16.47
N ILE A 501 -18.96 9.21 16.19
CA ILE A 501 -19.01 7.83 15.66
C ILE A 501 -19.77 6.91 16.62
N LEU A 502 -19.51 6.99 17.93
CA LEU A 502 -20.21 6.15 18.90
C LEU A 502 -21.68 6.54 19.04
N LEU A 503 -22.01 7.83 19.03
CA LEU A 503 -23.42 8.26 19.01
C LEU A 503 -24.14 7.80 17.74
N ASP A 504 -23.51 7.93 16.57
CA ASP A 504 -24.11 7.45 15.31
C ASP A 504 -24.25 5.92 15.30
N ALA A 505 -23.27 5.19 15.83
CA ALA A 505 -23.33 3.75 16.02
C ALA A 505 -24.47 3.31 16.97
N SER A 506 -24.91 4.17 17.89
CA SER A 506 -26.05 3.87 18.79
C SER A 506 -27.40 3.95 18.11
N MET A 507 -27.46 4.63 16.97
CA MET A 507 -28.65 4.77 16.16
C MET A 507 -28.70 3.75 15.01
N ASP A 508 -27.60 3.03 14.76
CA ASP A 508 -27.47 2.01 13.72
C ASP A 508 -27.45 0.60 14.36
N PRO A 509 -28.52 -0.20 14.19
CA PRO A 509 -28.60 -1.56 14.73
C PRO A 509 -27.43 -2.46 14.32
N ASP A 510 -26.88 -2.25 13.12
CA ASP A 510 -25.77 -3.06 12.62
C ASP A 510 -24.44 -2.74 13.30
N MET A 511 -24.37 -1.62 14.05
CA MET A 511 -23.16 -1.16 14.74
C MET A 511 -23.21 -1.39 16.26
N HIS A 512 -24.21 -2.13 16.75
CA HIS A 512 -24.28 -2.53 18.16
C HIS A 512 -23.03 -3.28 18.64
N GLY A 513 -22.40 -4.09 17.76
CA GLY A 513 -21.14 -4.76 18.05
C GLY A 513 -20.03 -3.77 18.43
N LEU A 514 -19.90 -2.66 17.70
CA LEU A 514 -18.93 -1.61 17.97
C LEU A 514 -19.11 -0.99 19.36
N LEU A 515 -20.35 -0.72 19.75
CA LEU A 515 -20.66 -0.14 21.06
C LEU A 515 -20.41 -1.11 22.19
N ASN A 516 -20.90 -2.34 22.06
CA ASN A 516 -20.75 -3.36 23.09
C ASN A 516 -19.29 -3.72 23.31
N ASN A 517 -18.48 -3.71 22.25
CA ASN A 517 -17.07 -4.03 22.32
C ASN A 517 -16.15 -2.82 22.54
N THR A 518 -16.65 -1.57 22.52
CA THR A 518 -15.84 -0.42 22.94
C THR A 518 -15.57 -0.50 24.44
N LYS A 519 -14.30 -0.62 24.83
CA LYS A 519 -13.89 -0.86 26.23
C LYS A 519 -13.09 0.28 26.85
N GLY A 520 -12.32 0.98 26.04
CA GLY A 520 -11.41 2.02 26.53
C GLY A 520 -11.23 3.17 25.55
N MET A 521 -10.99 4.35 26.09
CA MET A 521 -10.78 5.58 25.33
C MET A 521 -9.63 6.37 25.93
N MET A 522 -8.66 6.73 25.10
CA MET A 522 -7.51 7.55 25.44
C MET A 522 -7.54 8.82 24.61
N PHE A 523 -7.61 9.96 25.27
CA PHE A 523 -7.73 11.27 24.64
C PHE A 523 -6.46 12.10 24.85
N TYR A 524 -5.91 12.64 23.77
CA TYR A 524 -4.77 13.55 23.78
C TYR A 524 -5.23 14.95 23.37
N SER A 525 -5.18 15.92 24.29
CA SER A 525 -5.60 17.32 24.09
C SER A 525 -6.91 17.44 23.28
N VAL A 526 -7.95 16.71 23.69
CA VAL A 526 -9.26 16.75 23.00
C VAL A 526 -10.10 17.88 23.60
N PRO A 527 -10.55 18.88 22.82
CA PRO A 527 -11.33 20.00 23.34
C PRO A 527 -12.78 19.60 23.59
N HIS A 528 -13.04 18.82 24.64
CA HIS A 528 -14.37 18.30 24.96
C HIS A 528 -15.43 19.38 25.19
N HIS A 529 -15.01 20.54 25.72
CA HIS A 529 -15.86 21.70 25.94
C HIS A 529 -15.64 22.82 24.91
N GLY A 530 -14.88 22.53 23.85
CA GLY A 530 -14.48 23.50 22.83
C GLY A 530 -13.35 24.42 23.30
N THR A 531 -12.76 25.15 22.37
CA THR A 531 -11.70 26.12 22.68
C THR A 531 -12.29 27.53 22.65
N SER A 532 -11.90 28.37 23.62
CA SER A 532 -12.42 29.74 23.74
C SER A 532 -11.95 30.63 22.60
N MET A 533 -12.71 30.61 21.50
CA MET A 533 -12.37 31.40 20.31
C MET A 533 -12.51 32.91 20.55
N ALA A 534 -13.31 33.31 21.54
CA ALA A 534 -13.55 34.69 21.93
C ALA A 534 -12.31 35.37 22.54
N GLU A 535 -11.33 34.60 23.02
CA GLU A 535 -10.11 35.11 23.66
C GLU A 535 -9.00 35.41 22.64
N TYR A 536 -9.13 34.93 21.40
CA TYR A 536 -8.15 35.16 20.34
C TYR A 536 -8.36 36.49 19.62
N SER A 537 -7.26 37.14 19.26
CA SER A 537 -7.28 38.35 18.43
C SER A 537 -7.92 38.09 17.07
N VAL A 538 -8.52 39.11 16.48
CA VAL A 538 -9.20 39.02 15.17
C VAL A 538 -8.26 38.43 14.10
N ASN A 539 -7.00 38.85 14.08
CA ASN A 539 -5.99 38.35 13.14
C ASN A 539 -5.67 36.87 13.34
N VAL A 540 -5.55 36.43 14.60
CA VAL A 540 -5.36 35.02 14.95
C VAL A 540 -6.59 34.20 14.53
N ARG A 541 -7.80 34.75 14.66
CA ARG A 541 -9.02 34.07 14.23
C ARG A 541 -9.09 33.84 12.73
N TYR A 542 -8.76 34.86 11.93
CA TYR A 542 -8.76 34.73 10.48
C TYR A 542 -7.66 33.78 9.97
N LEU A 543 -6.50 33.75 10.65
CA LEU A 543 -5.39 32.87 10.31
C LEU A 543 -5.67 31.40 10.66
N LEU A 544 -6.18 31.14 11.87
CA LEU A 544 -6.35 29.78 12.38
C LEU A 544 -7.68 29.15 12.00
N PHE A 545 -8.73 29.94 11.81
CA PHE A 545 -10.11 29.43 11.80
C PHE A 545 -10.93 29.75 10.52
N PRO A 546 -10.37 29.68 9.30
CA PRO A 546 -11.13 29.89 8.07
C PRO A 546 -12.00 28.70 7.65
N SER A 547 -12.06 27.61 8.42
CA SER A 547 -12.67 26.34 8.03
C SER A 547 -13.78 25.88 8.99
N ILE A 548 -14.70 25.07 8.48
CA ILE A 548 -15.90 24.61 9.23
C ILE A 548 -15.50 23.75 10.42
N GLU A 549 -14.42 22.97 10.29
CA GLU A 549 -13.84 22.14 11.35
C GLU A 549 -13.56 22.94 12.60
N VAL A 550 -13.01 24.15 12.45
CA VAL A 550 -12.69 24.95 13.63
C VAL A 550 -13.90 25.72 14.16
N ARG A 551 -14.89 26.02 13.31
CA ARG A 551 -16.18 26.57 13.79
C ARG A 551 -16.99 25.56 14.60
N GLU A 552 -16.89 24.27 14.30
CA GLU A 552 -17.50 23.22 15.12
C GLU A 552 -16.82 23.07 16.49
N LEU A 553 -15.60 23.57 16.65
CA LEU A 553 -14.82 23.59 17.90
C LEU A 553 -15.05 24.83 18.77
N CYS A 554 -15.93 25.76 18.37
CA CYS A 554 -16.30 26.93 19.17
C CYS A 554 -16.78 26.50 20.56
N LYS A 555 -16.12 27.02 21.61
CA LYS A 555 -16.66 27.02 22.98
C LYS A 555 -18.11 27.56 22.94
N ASP A 556 -19.00 26.83 23.59
CA ASP A 556 -20.46 27.09 23.67
C ASP A 556 -21.31 26.78 22.43
N SER A 557 -20.78 26.08 21.43
CA SER A 557 -21.62 25.51 20.37
C SER A 557 -22.67 24.55 20.96
N PRO A 558 -23.98 24.75 20.71
CA PRO A 558 -25.02 23.83 21.18
C PRO A 558 -24.81 22.40 20.70
N ALA A 559 -24.29 22.23 19.47
CA ALA A 559 -24.00 20.93 18.89
C ALA A 559 -22.86 20.21 19.64
N LEU A 560 -21.81 20.94 20.03
CA LEU A 560 -20.69 20.37 20.79
C LEU A 560 -21.10 19.99 22.21
N ARG A 561 -21.90 20.85 22.86
CA ARG A 561 -22.45 20.58 24.19
C ARG A 561 -23.32 19.32 24.18
N ASN A 562 -24.26 19.23 23.24
CA ASN A 562 -25.12 18.06 23.07
C ASN A 562 -24.31 16.78 22.78
N LEU A 563 -23.30 16.86 21.90
CA LEU A 563 -22.39 15.76 21.62
C LEU A 563 -21.68 15.27 22.89
N ASN A 564 -21.18 16.19 23.71
CA ASN A 564 -20.47 15.85 24.94
C ASN A 564 -21.40 15.24 26.00
N GLU A 565 -22.56 15.85 26.23
CA GLU A 565 -23.56 15.37 27.20
C GLU A 565 -24.05 13.95 26.87
N ASN A 566 -24.46 13.71 25.62
CA ASN A 566 -24.92 12.40 25.19
C ASN A 566 -23.82 11.34 25.26
N PHE A 567 -22.59 11.71 24.89
CA PHE A 567 -21.45 10.81 25.03
C PHE A 567 -21.16 10.47 26.49
N LEU A 568 -21.24 11.43 27.42
CA LEU A 568 -21.02 11.19 28.85
C LEU A 568 -22.07 10.24 29.45
N ILE A 569 -23.33 10.36 29.04
CA ILE A 569 -24.40 9.43 29.43
C ILE A 569 -24.01 8.01 28.97
N MET A 570 -23.71 7.85 27.68
CA MET A 570 -23.30 6.57 27.11
C MET A 570 -22.06 5.98 27.78
N ALA A 571 -21.03 6.80 28.03
CA ALA A 571 -19.79 6.35 28.64
C ALA A 571 -19.99 5.85 30.08
N LYS A 572 -20.90 6.47 30.84
CA LYS A 572 -21.27 6.03 32.19
C LYS A 572 -22.09 4.74 32.16
N GLU A 573 -23.10 4.66 31.30
CA GLU A 573 -23.95 3.47 31.16
C GLU A 573 -23.16 2.23 30.72
N ARG A 574 -22.20 2.42 29.81
CA ARG A 574 -21.34 1.35 29.29
C ARG A 574 -20.07 1.13 30.10
N GLN A 575 -19.81 1.97 31.10
CA GLN A 575 -18.63 1.92 31.95
C GLN A 575 -17.31 1.93 31.16
N PHE A 576 -17.20 2.81 30.16
CA PHE A 576 -15.96 2.95 29.40
C PHE A 576 -14.82 3.40 30.31
N LYS A 577 -13.65 2.73 30.21
CA LYS A 577 -12.43 3.22 30.83
C LYS A 577 -11.93 4.43 30.03
N VAL A 578 -11.62 5.54 30.71
CA VAL A 578 -11.20 6.78 30.08
C VAL A 578 -9.91 7.29 30.70
N LEU A 579 -8.95 7.66 29.85
CA LEU A 579 -7.72 8.36 30.20
C LEU A 579 -7.57 9.58 29.31
N SER A 580 -7.31 10.74 29.89
CA SER A 580 -7.12 12.00 29.15
C SER A 580 -5.76 12.62 29.49
N PHE A 581 -5.05 13.04 28.46
CA PHE A 581 -3.84 13.86 28.56
C PHE A 581 -4.15 15.30 28.15
N ALA A 582 -3.71 16.26 28.95
CA ALA A 582 -3.81 17.69 28.67
C ALA A 582 -2.41 18.28 28.47
N GLU A 583 -2.26 19.09 27.44
CA GLU A 583 -1.09 19.95 27.25
C GLU A 583 -1.08 21.10 28.27
N THR A 584 0.12 21.52 28.65
CA THR A 584 0.32 22.73 29.48
C THR A 584 1.14 23.80 28.76
N GLU A 585 1.89 23.42 27.71
CA GLU A 585 2.76 24.36 26.99
C GLU A 585 2.09 24.95 25.74
N PRO A 586 2.26 26.26 25.47
CA PRO A 586 1.79 26.87 24.24
C PRO A 586 2.46 26.30 22.99
N THR A 587 1.67 26.05 21.95
CA THR A 587 2.14 25.67 20.62
C THR A 587 2.52 26.90 19.80
N ASN A 588 3.68 26.87 19.13
CA ASN A 588 4.08 27.91 18.18
C ASN A 588 3.29 27.75 16.87
N ILE A 589 2.42 28.69 16.54
CA ILE A 589 1.69 28.74 15.28
C ILE A 589 2.28 29.84 14.38
N GLY A 590 3.33 29.48 13.65
CA GLY A 590 4.16 30.45 12.93
C GLY A 590 5.13 31.20 13.85
N PRO A 591 5.86 32.20 13.32
CA PRO A 591 6.99 32.81 14.05
C PRO A 591 6.59 33.70 15.23
N MET A 592 5.35 34.21 15.26
CA MET A 592 4.94 35.27 16.21
C MET A 592 3.80 34.87 17.16
N ILE A 593 3.15 33.73 16.96
CA ILE A 593 1.96 33.36 17.74
C ILE A 593 2.29 32.12 18.58
N LYS A 594 2.21 32.27 19.90
CA LYS A 594 2.22 31.15 20.85
C LYS A 594 0.83 30.98 21.40
N LEU A 595 0.30 29.78 21.31
CA LEU A 595 -1.07 29.51 21.71
C LEU A 595 -1.21 28.16 22.42
N LEU A 596 -1.78 28.17 23.63
CA LEU A 596 -2.32 26.97 24.25
C LEU A 596 -3.59 26.56 23.48
N VAL A 597 -3.53 25.48 22.72
CA VAL A 597 -4.57 25.12 21.75
C VAL A 597 -5.80 24.58 22.48
N VAL A 598 -5.57 23.75 23.49
CA VAL A 598 -6.63 23.17 24.33
C VAL A 598 -6.27 23.35 25.80
N PRO A 599 -6.89 24.32 26.50
CA PRO A 599 -6.72 24.47 27.94
C PRO A 599 -7.16 23.22 28.71
N THR A 600 -6.54 22.93 29.86
CA THR A 600 -6.87 21.78 30.73
C THR A 600 -8.37 21.65 30.98
N GLN A 601 -9.07 22.77 31.23
CA GLN A 601 -10.51 22.75 31.51
C GLN A 601 -11.34 22.25 30.32
N SER A 602 -10.86 22.45 29.09
CA SER A 602 -11.48 21.90 27.88
C SER A 602 -11.09 20.46 27.62
N ALA A 603 -9.85 20.08 27.95
CA ALA A 603 -9.35 18.70 27.87
C ALA A 603 -9.96 17.77 28.92
N ASN A 604 -10.43 18.32 30.04
CA ASN A 604 -11.09 17.55 31.09
C ASN A 604 -12.49 17.11 30.65
N LEU A 605 -12.69 15.80 30.51
CA LEU A 605 -13.98 15.22 30.15
C LEU A 605 -14.97 15.18 31.33
N GLY A 606 -14.48 15.26 32.56
CA GLY A 606 -15.27 15.09 33.79
C GLY A 606 -15.49 13.62 34.20
N ILE A 607 -14.92 12.65 33.47
CA ILE A 607 -14.85 11.23 33.83
C ILE A 607 -13.47 10.68 33.48
N GLY A 608 -13.05 9.63 34.19
CA GLY A 608 -11.73 9.03 34.01
C GLY A 608 -10.60 9.85 34.63
N GLU A 609 -9.37 9.41 34.40
CA GLU A 609 -8.17 10.11 34.87
C GLU A 609 -7.78 11.22 33.88
N LEU A 610 -7.38 12.38 34.40
CA LEU A 610 -6.79 13.48 33.65
C LEU A 610 -5.35 13.67 34.10
N ILE A 611 -4.43 13.69 33.13
CA ILE A 611 -3.00 13.87 33.36
C ILE A 611 -2.52 15.08 32.57
N GLU A 612 -2.01 16.09 33.27
CA GLU A 612 -1.33 17.22 32.65
C GLU A 612 0.10 16.84 32.29
N VAL A 613 0.54 17.23 31.09
CA VAL A 613 1.87 16.91 30.57
C VAL A 613 2.52 18.16 29.99
N ASP A 614 3.77 18.38 30.40
CA ASP A 614 4.59 19.54 30.05
C ASP A 614 5.12 19.49 28.60
N VAL A 615 4.18 19.56 27.65
CA VAL A 615 4.41 19.50 26.21
C VAL A 615 3.34 20.30 25.47
N ASP A 616 3.67 20.71 24.24
CA ASP A 616 2.74 21.40 23.35
C ASP A 616 1.72 20.44 22.68
N HIS A 617 0.70 21.02 22.02
CA HIS A 617 -0.40 20.31 21.36
C HIS A 617 0.05 19.37 20.24
N LEU A 618 1.16 19.69 19.57
CA LEU A 618 1.68 18.89 18.45
C LEU A 618 2.53 17.71 18.94
N ASN A 619 3.08 17.80 20.16
CA ASN A 619 4.00 16.83 20.74
C ASN A 619 3.36 15.95 21.82
N ILE A 620 2.17 16.32 22.34
CA ILE A 620 1.42 15.54 23.34
C ILE A 620 1.18 14.07 22.96
N CYS A 621 1.09 13.76 21.66
CA CYS A 621 0.90 12.40 21.12
C CYS A 621 2.17 11.78 20.50
N LYS A 622 3.32 12.43 20.69
CA LYS A 622 4.63 12.04 20.14
C LYS A 622 5.61 11.77 21.28
N PRO A 623 5.59 10.58 21.89
CA PRO A 623 6.52 10.26 22.95
C PRO A 623 7.96 10.32 22.43
N GLU A 624 8.86 10.90 23.22
CA GLU A 624 10.25 11.13 22.82
C GLU A 624 11.05 9.83 22.66
N LYS A 625 10.77 8.85 23.52
CA LYS A 625 11.39 7.53 23.51
C LYS A 625 10.44 6.50 24.11
N LYS A 626 10.72 5.21 23.89
CA LYS A 626 9.94 4.11 24.46
C LYS A 626 9.84 4.18 26.00
N ASP A 627 10.84 4.74 26.66
CA ASP A 627 10.86 4.86 28.12
C ASP A 627 10.12 6.10 28.66
N SER A 628 9.63 6.99 27.78
CA SER A 628 8.97 8.23 28.17
C SER A 628 7.64 7.99 28.89
N PHE A 629 7.29 8.93 29.77
CA PHE A 629 6.06 8.89 30.56
C PHE A 629 4.81 8.70 29.69
N LEU A 630 4.68 9.48 28.60
CA LEU A 630 3.55 9.40 27.67
C LEU A 630 3.37 7.98 27.12
N TYR A 631 4.44 7.33 26.66
CA TYR A 631 4.34 5.98 26.12
C TYR A 631 4.04 4.94 27.20
N LYS A 632 4.77 4.99 28.33
CA LYS A 632 4.57 4.05 29.45
C LYS A 632 3.14 4.09 29.97
N ARG A 633 2.60 5.27 30.24
CA ARG A 633 1.23 5.42 30.75
C ARG A 633 0.20 4.95 29.71
N SER A 634 0.45 5.24 28.42
CA SER A 634 -0.43 4.78 27.34
C SER A 634 -0.46 3.26 27.20
N LEU A 635 0.72 2.62 27.23
CA LEU A 635 0.85 1.17 27.22
C LEU A 635 0.17 0.55 28.44
N GLN A 636 0.40 1.11 29.61
CA GLN A 636 -0.23 0.67 30.86
C GLN A 636 -1.75 0.71 30.76
N PHE A 637 -2.33 1.83 30.29
CA PHE A 637 -3.78 1.94 30.10
C PHE A 637 -4.32 0.89 29.12
N ILE A 638 -3.66 0.69 27.98
CA ILE A 638 -4.06 -0.33 27.01
C ILE A 638 -4.05 -1.71 27.68
N GLN A 639 -3.00 -2.05 28.43
CA GLN A 639 -2.89 -3.32 29.15
C GLN A 639 -3.96 -3.48 30.24
N GLU A 640 -4.25 -2.43 31.02
CA GLU A 640 -5.29 -2.42 32.06
C GLU A 640 -6.69 -2.63 31.48
N VAL A 641 -6.99 -2.04 30.32
CA VAL A 641 -8.25 -2.27 29.60
C VAL A 641 -8.31 -3.73 29.14
N LEU A 642 -7.23 -4.25 28.55
CA LEU A 642 -7.19 -5.63 28.05
C LEU A 642 -7.33 -6.66 29.17
N GLN A 643 -6.64 -6.49 30.30
CA GLN A 643 -6.71 -7.40 31.44
C GLN A 643 -8.13 -7.51 32.01
N SER A 644 -8.90 -6.41 32.04
CA SER A 644 -10.28 -6.45 32.55
C SER A 644 -11.26 -7.25 31.69
N TYR A 645 -10.91 -7.58 30.45
CA TYR A 645 -11.82 -8.28 29.52
C TYR A 645 -11.27 -9.58 28.94
N ILE A 646 -9.98 -9.87 29.11
CA ILE A 646 -9.32 -11.11 28.64
C ILE A 646 -9.18 -12.13 29.78
N SER A 647 -9.39 -11.73 31.04
CA SER A 647 -9.29 -12.61 32.22
C SER A 647 -10.61 -13.33 32.58
N LEU A 648 -11.55 -13.41 31.63
CA LEU A 648 -12.79 -14.21 31.66
C LEU A 648 -12.78 -15.10 30.42
#